data_AF-A0A2V8QUR4-F1
#
_entry.id   AF-A0A2V8QUR4-F1
#
_cell.length_a   1.000
_cell.length_b   1.000
_cell.length_c   1.000
_cell.angle_alpha   90.00
_cell.angle_beta   90.00
_cell.angle_gamma   90.00
#
_symmetry.space_group_name_H-M   'P 1'
#
loop_
_entity.id
_entity.type
_entity.pdbx_description
1 polymer ?
#
loop_
_entity_poly.entity_id
_entity_poly.type
_entity_poly.pdbx_seq_one_letter_code
_entity_poly.pdbx_strand_id
1 'polypeptide(L)'
;MDRRVQGSGYFSKVFLDPHDPETVYVAQTSLYRSTDGGRTFNAYKGAPGGDDNHVLWIDPTNSNWMILGSDQGATISMDGGKSWSSWYNQPTGQIYHLSTDDRFPYWVYGTQQDSGSVGTLSRGDYGEITFLDWDPVGGYEFGYILPDPLNPNLVYAGGPGRGLVRIDRTNRQVATVSPNVSRDGDYRMAVNPPLAFSPQDPHVLYEGTQFLLETRDGGVTWKAVSPDLTKRPGSEAAQQQVNEEKAKEANAKKPKTKEEAATTAPPDRTSINTFAPSAVQAGVIWAGTTDGLIQLTRDGGSTWHDVSPRGLSRWTLISTVEASRYEAGTAYAAVDNHESNDFRPHIYRTHDYGGTWQETVSGLPDGSFVRVVREDPARKGLLYAGTETGAFVSFDDGNQWSPLQLNMPTVSVRDLVVHRDDLVAATYGRAFWILDDLTVLRQINDQVAKSETYLFQPAKAIRVRLNLNQDTPLPPEMPAGENPPAGAVLDYYLKDVPAGDITLGVSDQSGQLIRQFSSRPEPTTTEPPPDVPDYWLLRPEPLPKRAGMNRFVWDLRYQPPLALRHNYPISALYRNTPGEPQGPLVLPGKYDVRLTVKGRTYSRAVEVEIDQRVKVAPADLARQLDLEMKIERGAVLSFELYHRAVELRAAIAERAKRLGAGDGANDDAGATAAALKEFDQKVFSLEGEVMRGGGNFGKPKPSFATLNGLLGELITLVGGVDSAPTAAMYTAYDDYCRGLSTIMAQWSELINHDLPAVNLELTKRHLAPLSIPSSPIVAPSCD
;
A
#
# COMPACT_ATOMS: atom_id res chain seq x y z
N MET A 1 38.71 34.10 6.09
CA MET A 1 37.83 33.07 5.52
C MET A 1 36.76 32.74 6.54
N ASP A 2 35.50 32.76 6.12
CA ASP A 2 34.39 32.32 6.96
C ASP A 2 34.52 30.81 7.21
N ARG A 3 34.61 30.39 8.48
CA ARG A 3 34.81 28.98 8.84
C ARG A 3 33.61 28.09 8.50
N ARG A 4 32.45 28.68 8.17
CA ARG A 4 31.25 27.95 7.75
C ARG A 4 31.29 27.57 6.27
N VAL A 5 32.07 28.31 5.48
CA VAL A 5 32.21 28.07 4.04
C VAL A 5 33.50 27.28 3.82
N GLN A 6 33.41 25.96 3.97
CA GLN A 6 34.52 25.04 3.77
C GLN A 6 34.36 24.25 2.46
N GLY A 7 35.47 23.78 1.89
CA GLY A 7 35.44 22.85 0.77
C GLY A 7 35.33 21.41 1.28
N SER A 8 34.40 20.62 0.74
CA SER A 8 34.34 19.17 0.88
C SER A 8 33.94 18.53 -0.46
N GLY A 9 34.32 17.28 -0.69
CA GLY A 9 33.88 16.56 -1.90
C GLY A 9 32.35 16.35 -1.97
N TYR A 10 31.64 16.60 -0.87
CA TYR A 10 30.20 16.41 -0.71
C TYR A 10 29.42 17.73 -0.92
N PHE A 11 29.86 18.86 -0.35
CA PHE A 11 29.14 20.16 -0.33
C PHE A 11 29.94 21.35 -0.89
N SER A 12 30.21 21.45 -2.19
CA SER A 12 31.13 22.50 -2.67
C SER A 12 30.75 23.12 -4.00
N LYS A 13 29.47 23.45 -4.15
CA LYS A 13 29.00 24.21 -5.31
C LYS A 13 28.78 25.68 -4.95
N VAL A 14 29.32 26.55 -5.80
CA VAL A 14 29.19 28.01 -5.73
C VAL A 14 28.34 28.47 -6.90
N PHE A 15 27.37 29.33 -6.64
CA PHE A 15 26.43 29.86 -7.64
C PHE A 15 26.45 31.39 -7.59
N LEU A 16 26.36 32.03 -8.75
CA LEU A 16 26.27 33.48 -8.88
C LEU A 16 24.84 33.87 -9.27
N ASP A 17 24.37 35.01 -8.78
CA ASP A 17 23.14 35.60 -9.29
C ASP A 17 23.35 36.09 -10.74
N PRO A 18 22.45 35.76 -11.69
CA PRO A 18 22.61 36.12 -13.10
C PRO A 18 22.50 37.63 -13.38
N HIS A 19 21.90 38.41 -12.47
CA HIS A 19 21.73 39.86 -12.61
C HIS A 19 22.65 40.68 -11.68
N ASP A 20 23.28 40.05 -10.70
CA ASP A 20 24.19 40.71 -9.74
C ASP A 20 25.40 39.83 -9.41
N PRO A 21 26.56 40.05 -10.04
CA PRO A 21 27.75 39.24 -9.79
C PRO A 21 28.33 39.40 -8.37
N GLU A 22 27.92 40.41 -7.59
CA GLU A 22 28.31 40.54 -6.19
C GLU A 22 27.48 39.62 -5.27
N THR A 23 26.35 39.10 -5.75
CA THR A 23 25.54 38.11 -5.01
C THR A 23 26.04 36.69 -5.32
N VAL A 24 26.57 36.03 -4.29
CA VAL A 24 27.18 34.70 -4.36
C VAL A 24 26.51 33.75 -3.37
N TYR A 25 26.16 32.55 -3.81
CA TYR A 25 25.60 31.49 -2.99
C TYR A 25 26.58 30.33 -2.87
N VAL A 26 26.68 29.72 -1.67
CA VAL A 26 27.49 28.52 -1.44
C VAL A 26 26.66 27.46 -0.75
N ALA A 27 26.57 26.30 -1.37
CA ALA A 27 25.80 25.15 -0.88
C ALA A 27 26.63 24.34 0.12
N GLN A 28 26.06 24.14 1.32
CA GLN A 28 26.61 23.44 2.49
C GLN A 28 25.45 22.86 3.31
N THR A 29 25.72 22.39 4.53
CA THR A 29 24.66 22.04 5.53
C THR A 29 23.59 23.13 5.67
N SER A 30 23.93 24.37 5.33
CA SER A 30 22.99 25.44 4.98
C SER A 30 23.40 26.09 3.66
N LEU A 31 22.45 26.73 2.97
CA LEU A 31 22.75 27.63 1.87
C LEU A 31 23.24 28.96 2.44
N TYR A 32 24.47 29.34 2.11
CA TYR A 32 25.07 30.62 2.51
C TYR A 32 24.97 31.63 1.36
N ARG A 33 24.76 32.90 1.69
CA ARG A 33 24.71 34.00 0.71
C ARG A 33 25.65 35.14 1.10
N SER A 34 26.36 35.66 0.11
CA SER A 34 27.09 36.92 0.12
C SER A 34 26.43 37.89 -0.85
N THR A 35 26.52 39.19 -0.57
CA THR A 35 26.09 40.29 -1.47
C THR A 35 27.22 41.32 -1.65
N ASP A 36 28.46 40.90 -1.41
CA ASP A 36 29.67 41.73 -1.45
C ASP A 36 30.84 40.99 -2.14
N GLY A 37 30.51 40.13 -3.11
CA GLY A 37 31.48 39.39 -3.93
C GLY A 37 32.20 38.27 -3.17
N GLY A 38 31.56 37.69 -2.15
CA GLY A 38 32.10 36.59 -1.34
C GLY A 38 32.99 37.04 -0.17
N ARG A 39 32.98 38.32 0.21
CA ARG A 39 33.78 38.81 1.36
C ARG A 39 33.14 38.43 2.69
N THR A 40 31.82 38.53 2.79
CA THR A 40 31.04 38.13 3.96
C THR A 40 29.85 37.25 3.59
N PHE A 41 29.52 36.27 4.45
CA PHE A 41 28.42 35.33 4.22
C PHE A 41 27.44 35.31 5.39
N ASN A 42 26.16 35.17 5.07
CA ASN A 42 25.08 34.90 6.02
C ASN A 42 24.43 33.55 5.70
N ALA A 43 23.95 32.84 6.73
CA ALA A 43 23.12 31.66 6.53
C ALA A 43 21.78 32.12 5.93
N TYR A 44 21.55 31.79 4.67
CA TYR A 44 20.43 32.28 3.89
C TYR A 44 19.23 31.34 3.96
N LYS A 45 19.46 30.02 3.96
CA LYS A 45 18.45 28.99 4.20
C LYS A 45 19.07 27.74 4.83
N GLY A 46 18.39 27.13 5.80
CA GLY A 46 18.77 25.85 6.42
C GLY A 46 18.18 25.71 7.83
N ALA A 47 18.16 24.49 8.38
CA ALA A 47 17.83 24.20 9.77
C ALA A 47 19.09 23.99 10.63
N PRO A 48 19.01 24.11 11.98
CA PRO A 48 20.13 23.83 12.87
C PRO A 48 20.72 22.42 12.77
N GLY A 49 19.91 21.45 12.32
CA GLY A 49 20.34 20.06 12.07
C GLY A 49 21.15 19.86 10.78
N GLY A 50 21.14 20.85 9.88
CA GLY A 50 21.62 20.70 8.50
C GLY A 50 20.51 20.24 7.56
N ASP A 51 20.25 21.00 6.50
CA ASP A 51 19.37 20.57 5.40
C ASP A 51 20.19 19.90 4.28
N ASP A 52 21.51 20.08 4.29
CA ASP A 52 22.44 19.47 3.34
C ASP A 52 22.11 19.85 1.88
N ASN A 53 22.37 21.12 1.56
CA ASN A 53 22.07 21.70 0.25
C ASN A 53 23.17 21.37 -0.76
N HIS A 54 22.76 20.87 -1.93
CA HIS A 54 23.68 20.36 -2.95
C HIS A 54 23.69 21.16 -4.24
N VAL A 55 22.57 21.80 -4.61
CA VAL A 55 22.44 22.49 -5.89
C VAL A 55 21.47 23.66 -5.80
N LEU A 56 21.83 24.77 -6.44
CA LEU A 56 20.96 25.92 -6.63
C LEU A 56 20.85 26.23 -8.13
N TRP A 57 19.64 26.46 -8.59
CA TRP A 57 19.37 27.05 -9.90
C TRP A 57 18.62 28.36 -9.70
N ILE A 58 19.02 29.38 -10.45
CA ILE A 58 18.41 30.71 -10.44
C ILE A 58 18.01 31.02 -11.87
N ASP A 59 16.77 31.44 -12.07
CA ASP A 59 16.27 31.76 -13.41
C ASP A 59 17.08 32.93 -14.01
N PRO A 60 17.66 32.77 -15.21
CA PRO A 60 18.51 33.78 -15.82
C PRO A 60 17.76 35.05 -16.23
N THR A 61 16.43 35.04 -16.25
CA THR A 61 15.56 36.19 -16.56
C THR A 61 14.92 36.81 -15.32
N ASN A 62 14.97 36.13 -14.16
CA ASN A 62 14.43 36.65 -12.91
C ASN A 62 15.10 36.01 -11.69
N SER A 63 15.99 36.74 -11.01
CA SER A 63 16.71 36.23 -9.83
C SER A 63 15.83 35.85 -8.64
N ASN A 64 14.54 36.22 -8.65
CA ASN A 64 13.61 35.80 -7.60
C ASN A 64 13.13 34.34 -7.75
N TRP A 65 13.27 33.76 -8.95
CA TRP A 65 12.84 32.41 -9.23
C TRP A 65 14.01 31.46 -9.04
N MET A 66 13.91 30.61 -8.04
CA MET A 66 15.01 29.76 -7.59
C MET A 66 14.53 28.34 -7.36
N ILE A 67 15.36 27.36 -7.69
CA ILE A 67 15.17 25.94 -7.33
C ILE A 67 16.39 25.51 -6.51
N LEU A 68 16.15 25.00 -5.31
CA LEU A 68 17.18 24.53 -4.40
C LEU A 68 16.97 23.05 -4.11
N GLY A 69 17.99 22.24 -4.36
CA GLY A 69 18.01 20.82 -4.04
C GLY A 69 18.80 20.54 -2.76
N SER A 70 18.15 19.86 -1.82
CA SER A 70 18.72 19.35 -0.57
C SER A 70 18.52 17.83 -0.48
N ASP A 71 19.06 17.17 0.55
CA ASP A 71 18.94 15.71 0.70
C ASP A 71 17.47 15.24 0.82
N GLN A 72 16.59 16.09 1.34
CA GLN A 72 15.17 15.80 1.45
C GLN A 72 14.39 16.00 0.14
N GLY A 73 14.92 16.76 -0.83
CA GLY A 73 14.27 17.01 -2.11
C GLY A 73 14.44 18.42 -2.65
N ALA A 74 13.62 18.78 -3.65
CA ALA A 74 13.67 20.10 -4.29
C ALA A 74 12.65 21.08 -3.68
N THR A 75 13.09 22.31 -3.43
CA THR A 75 12.24 23.43 -3.00
C THR A 75 12.32 24.59 -4.00
N ILE A 76 11.21 25.29 -4.19
CA ILE A 76 11.08 26.38 -5.17
C ILE A 76 10.80 27.69 -4.43
N SER A 77 11.47 28.77 -4.82
CA SER A 77 11.15 30.13 -4.40
C SER A 77 10.77 30.99 -5.60
N MET A 78 9.80 31.89 -5.41
CA MET A 78 9.35 32.85 -6.41
C MET A 78 9.59 34.31 -5.99
N ASP A 79 10.23 34.53 -4.84
CA ASP A 79 10.39 35.85 -4.20
C ASP A 79 11.84 36.13 -3.73
N GLY A 80 12.82 35.43 -4.33
CA GLY A 80 14.23 35.58 -4.00
C GLY A 80 14.58 34.95 -2.66
N GLY A 81 13.97 33.79 -2.38
CA GLY A 81 14.21 32.94 -1.22
C GLY A 81 13.66 33.46 0.10
N LYS A 82 12.71 34.40 0.10
CA LYS A 82 12.00 34.81 1.32
C LYS A 82 11.02 33.73 1.75
N SER A 83 10.41 33.05 0.80
CA SER A 83 9.60 31.86 1.00
C SER A 83 9.98 30.76 0.02
N TRP A 84 9.75 29.51 0.43
CA TRP A 84 10.07 28.30 -0.33
C TRP A 84 8.89 27.33 -0.26
N SER A 85 8.67 26.57 -1.33
CA SER A 85 7.76 25.44 -1.32
C SER A 85 8.22 24.37 -0.31
N SER A 86 7.28 23.52 0.11
CA SER A 86 7.60 22.32 0.88
C SER A 86 8.44 21.34 0.04
N TRP A 87 9.34 20.58 0.68
CA TRP A 87 10.01 19.42 0.09
C TRP A 87 9.20 18.11 0.28
N TYR A 88 8.10 18.13 1.04
CA TYR A 88 7.13 17.02 1.17
C TYR A 88 6.28 16.80 -0.10
N ASN A 89 6.78 17.20 -1.27
CA ASN A 89 6.11 17.11 -2.56
C ASN A 89 6.67 15.97 -3.44
N GLN A 90 7.67 15.22 -2.95
CA GLN A 90 8.36 14.17 -3.69
C GLN A 90 8.63 12.95 -2.78
N PRO A 91 8.46 11.71 -3.26
CA PRO A 91 8.79 10.50 -2.51
C PRO A 91 10.29 10.20 -2.60
N THR A 92 11.12 11.01 -1.94
CA THR A 92 12.59 10.93 -1.93
C THR A 92 13.13 10.02 -0.82
N GLY A 93 12.27 9.32 -0.08
CA GLY A 93 12.65 8.52 1.09
C GLY A 93 13.82 7.57 0.82
N GLN A 94 14.84 7.69 1.65
CA GLN A 94 16.09 6.95 1.57
C GLN A 94 16.22 6.05 2.80
N ILE A 95 15.77 4.81 2.69
CA ILE A 95 15.59 3.91 3.84
C ILE A 95 16.74 2.89 3.93
N TYR A 96 17.38 2.78 5.10
CA TYR A 96 18.52 1.88 5.31
C TYR A 96 18.13 0.45 5.67
N HIS A 97 17.27 0.30 6.66
CA HIS A 97 16.79 -0.97 7.21
C HIS A 97 15.30 -0.87 7.46
N LEU A 98 14.61 -2.00 7.39
CA LEU A 98 13.16 -2.03 7.53
C LEU A 98 12.68 -3.09 8.49
N SER A 99 11.58 -2.79 9.19
CA SER A 99 10.85 -3.75 10.00
C SER A 99 9.35 -3.52 9.89
N THR A 100 8.58 -4.50 10.36
CA THR A 100 7.12 -4.40 10.46
C THR A 100 6.64 -4.81 11.86
N ASP A 101 5.46 -4.37 12.26
CA ASP A 101 4.73 -5.00 13.38
C ASP A 101 3.62 -5.93 12.89
N ASP A 102 2.83 -6.48 13.82
CA ASP A 102 1.75 -7.43 13.53
C ASP A 102 0.33 -6.84 13.62
N ARG A 103 0.19 -5.51 13.69
CA ARG A 103 -1.14 -4.87 13.76
C ARG A 103 -1.90 -5.01 12.44
N PHE A 104 -3.18 -4.62 12.43
CA PHE A 104 -3.93 -4.43 11.20
C PHE A 104 -4.57 -3.01 11.16
N PRO A 105 -4.27 -2.20 10.14
CA PRO A 105 -3.14 -2.36 9.21
C PRO A 105 -1.80 -2.45 9.97
N TYR A 106 -0.84 -3.21 9.45
CA TYR A 106 0.49 -3.29 10.07
C TYR A 106 1.27 -2.02 9.76
N TRP A 107 2.23 -1.70 10.63
CA TRP A 107 3.14 -0.58 10.41
C TRP A 107 4.45 -1.05 9.79
N VAL A 108 5.00 -0.21 8.92
CA VAL A 108 6.33 -0.33 8.35
C VAL A 108 7.22 0.74 8.98
N TYR A 109 8.40 0.34 9.42
CA TYR A 109 9.37 1.20 10.09
C TYR A 109 10.68 1.21 9.34
N GLY A 110 11.39 2.33 9.37
CA GLY A 110 12.74 2.41 8.85
C GLY A 110 13.45 3.69 9.23
N THR A 111 14.77 3.58 9.33
CA THR A 111 15.65 4.74 9.45
C THR A 111 15.79 5.41 8.08
N GLN A 112 15.77 6.75 8.06
CA GLN A 112 15.73 7.54 6.85
C GLN A 112 16.78 8.65 6.88
N GLN A 113 17.56 8.73 5.81
CA GLN A 113 18.59 9.75 5.60
C GLN A 113 17.99 11.17 5.65
N ASP A 114 18.60 12.05 6.46
CA ASP A 114 18.36 13.50 6.60
C ASP A 114 16.91 14.00 6.83
N SER A 115 15.92 13.10 6.91
CA SER A 115 14.49 13.39 7.06
C SER A 115 13.89 12.82 8.35
N GLY A 116 14.72 12.18 9.16
CA GLY A 116 14.34 11.52 10.42
C GLY A 116 13.66 10.16 10.20
N SER A 117 13.82 9.27 11.19
CA SER A 117 13.20 7.93 11.18
C SER A 117 11.67 7.95 11.02
N VAL A 118 11.17 6.98 10.25
CA VAL A 118 9.76 6.88 9.85
C VAL A 118 9.11 5.60 10.39
N GLY A 119 7.85 5.74 10.82
CA GLY A 119 6.86 4.67 10.85
C GLY A 119 5.66 5.08 9.99
N THR A 120 5.10 4.17 9.18
CA THR A 120 3.90 4.44 8.39
C THR A 120 3.00 3.22 8.29
N LEU A 121 1.71 3.42 8.03
CA LEU A 121 0.75 2.34 7.84
C LEU A 121 0.91 1.67 6.46
N SER A 122 0.71 0.36 6.40
CA SER A 122 0.55 -0.40 5.15
C SER A 122 -0.75 -0.07 4.39
N ARG A 123 -1.71 0.57 5.06
CA ARG A 123 -2.98 1.03 4.51
C ARG A 123 -3.51 2.22 5.32
N GLY A 124 -3.83 3.32 4.65
CA GLY A 124 -4.51 4.47 5.26
C GLY A 124 -6.03 4.28 5.32
N ASP A 125 -6.66 4.83 6.36
CA ASP A 125 -8.11 4.70 6.57
C ASP A 125 -8.93 5.59 5.62
N TYR A 126 -8.31 6.61 5.01
CA TYR A 126 -8.94 7.59 4.13
C TYR A 126 -8.76 7.28 2.64
N GLY A 127 -8.59 6.00 2.31
CA GLY A 127 -8.55 5.47 0.94
C GLY A 127 -7.20 5.57 0.23
N GLU A 128 -6.26 6.30 0.79
CA GLU A 128 -4.88 6.47 0.34
C GLU A 128 -3.94 6.57 1.56
N ILE A 129 -2.65 6.34 1.36
CA ILE A 129 -1.61 6.48 2.39
C ILE A 129 -1.04 7.91 2.27
N THR A 130 -1.32 8.76 3.25
CA THR A 130 -0.97 10.18 3.21
C THR A 130 0.00 10.55 4.33
N PHE A 131 0.35 11.84 4.42
CA PHE A 131 1.12 12.37 5.55
C PHE A 131 0.39 12.20 6.90
N LEU A 132 -0.92 11.95 6.92
CA LEU A 132 -1.68 11.66 8.14
C LEU A 132 -1.38 10.26 8.71
N ASP A 133 -0.94 9.35 7.84
CA ASP A 133 -0.58 7.96 8.18
C ASP A 133 0.91 7.81 8.53
N TRP A 134 1.63 8.93 8.56
CA TRP A 134 3.05 9.02 8.84
C TRP A 134 3.30 9.41 10.30
N ASP A 135 4.23 8.69 10.94
CA ASP A 135 4.63 8.94 12.32
C ASP A 135 6.16 9.07 12.42
N PRO A 136 6.69 10.28 12.71
CA PRO A 136 8.10 10.41 13.03
C PRO A 136 8.39 9.64 14.32
N VAL A 137 9.23 8.61 14.22
CA VAL A 137 9.51 7.69 15.34
C VAL A 137 10.39 8.38 16.38
N GLY A 138 11.25 9.31 15.97
CA GLY A 138 12.17 10.03 16.87
C GLY A 138 13.41 9.22 17.25
N GLY A 139 13.74 8.21 16.45
CA GLY A 139 15.02 7.50 16.45
C GLY A 139 16.10 8.22 15.63
N TYR A 140 17.17 7.50 15.32
CA TYR A 140 18.30 8.03 14.55
C TYR A 140 18.09 7.91 13.03
N GLU A 141 18.97 8.58 12.28
CA GLU A 141 19.05 8.55 10.82
C GLU A 141 19.53 7.20 10.25
N PHE A 142 20.43 6.54 10.99
CA PHE A 142 21.05 5.26 10.66
C PHE A 142 20.66 4.23 11.71
N GLY A 143 20.59 2.95 11.33
CA GLY A 143 20.33 1.83 12.23
C GLY A 143 19.03 1.11 11.96
N TYR A 144 18.58 0.32 12.93
CA TYR A 144 17.36 -0.48 12.87
C TYR A 144 16.28 0.18 13.73
N ILE A 145 15.04 0.10 13.28
CA ILE A 145 13.86 0.39 14.10
C ILE A 145 13.13 -0.92 14.29
N LEU A 146 12.81 -1.29 15.52
CA LEU A 146 12.12 -2.53 15.83
C LEU A 146 10.99 -2.27 16.83
N PRO A 147 9.72 -2.48 16.46
CA PRO A 147 8.64 -2.54 17.43
C PRO A 147 8.82 -3.77 18.34
N ASP A 148 8.51 -3.62 19.62
CA ASP A 148 8.45 -4.74 20.55
C ASP A 148 7.30 -5.68 20.14
N PRO A 149 7.56 -6.99 19.95
CA PRO A 149 6.55 -7.95 19.49
C PRO A 149 5.41 -8.17 20.49
N LEU A 150 5.62 -7.85 21.78
CA LEU A 150 4.61 -7.96 22.84
C LEU A 150 3.87 -6.64 23.06
N ASN A 151 4.45 -5.51 22.67
CA ASN A 151 3.84 -4.19 22.78
C ASN A 151 4.30 -3.24 21.67
N PRO A 152 3.57 -3.13 20.55
CA PRO A 152 3.99 -2.31 19.40
C PRO A 152 4.00 -0.78 19.66
N ASN A 153 3.60 -0.33 20.86
CA ASN A 153 3.81 1.05 21.29
C ASN A 153 5.22 1.29 21.84
N LEU A 154 5.96 0.24 22.19
CA LEU A 154 7.38 0.32 22.54
C LEU A 154 8.20 0.04 21.28
N VAL A 155 9.02 0.99 20.88
CA VAL A 155 9.85 0.90 19.68
C VAL A 155 11.30 1.13 20.04
N TYR A 156 12.17 0.25 19.59
CA TYR A 156 13.62 0.35 19.74
C TYR A 156 14.22 0.94 18.47
N ALA A 157 14.98 2.02 18.59
CA ALA A 157 15.65 2.64 17.46
C ALA A 157 17.16 2.72 17.71
N GLY A 158 17.90 1.95 16.91
CA GLY A 158 19.36 1.98 16.85
C GLY A 158 19.88 3.20 16.11
N GLY A 159 21.14 3.54 16.36
CA GLY A 159 21.80 4.76 15.91
C GLY A 159 23.32 4.63 15.90
N PRO A 160 24.02 5.57 15.26
CA PRO A 160 25.46 5.48 15.11
C PRO A 160 26.20 5.56 16.46
N GLY A 161 27.22 4.71 16.62
CA GLY A 161 28.37 4.89 17.52
C GLY A 161 28.12 5.04 19.03
N ARG A 162 26.87 4.98 19.51
CA ARG A 162 26.41 5.04 20.92
C ARG A 162 24.87 5.03 21.05
N GLY A 163 24.12 5.18 19.96
CA GLY A 163 22.68 5.39 20.00
C GLY A 163 21.87 4.11 19.98
N LEU A 164 21.17 3.81 21.06
CA LEU A 164 20.01 2.92 21.06
C LEU A 164 19.02 3.50 22.07
N VAL A 165 17.81 3.76 21.58
CA VAL A 165 16.74 4.33 22.38
C VAL A 165 15.52 3.42 22.35
N ARG A 166 14.78 3.41 23.45
CA ARG A 166 13.42 2.88 23.54
C ARG A 166 12.45 4.04 23.58
N ILE A 167 11.48 4.02 22.68
CA ILE A 167 10.47 5.06 22.50
C ILE A 167 9.12 4.48 22.90
N ASP A 168 8.40 5.17 23.79
CA ASP A 168 7.00 4.86 24.09
C ASP A 168 6.10 5.78 23.27
N ARG A 169 5.41 5.21 22.27
CA ARG A 169 4.56 5.95 21.34
C ARG A 169 3.28 6.47 21.99
N THR A 170 2.88 5.96 23.15
CA THR A 170 1.66 6.42 23.84
C THR A 170 1.84 7.82 24.44
N ASN A 171 3.07 8.17 24.84
CA ASN A 171 3.40 9.45 25.50
C ASN A 171 4.61 10.17 24.89
N ARG A 172 5.23 9.57 23.85
CA ARG A 172 6.40 10.08 23.11
C ARG A 172 7.68 10.21 23.93
N GLN A 173 7.78 9.55 25.09
CA GLN A 173 9.00 9.56 25.87
C GLN A 173 10.06 8.65 25.25
N VAL A 174 11.31 9.13 25.28
CA VAL A 174 12.47 8.43 24.72
C VAL A 174 13.45 8.17 25.86
N ALA A 175 13.83 6.90 26.05
CA ALA A 175 14.83 6.47 27.01
C ALA A 175 16.06 5.93 26.28
N THR A 176 17.25 6.40 26.62
CA THR A 176 18.49 5.78 26.16
C THR A 176 18.69 4.44 26.86
N VAL A 177 18.77 3.37 26.07
CA VAL A 177 18.94 1.98 26.54
C VAL A 177 20.15 1.30 25.92
N SER A 178 21.05 2.10 25.33
CA SER A 178 22.27 1.64 24.70
C SER A 178 23.24 0.97 25.69
N PRO A 179 23.87 -0.15 25.32
CA PRO A 179 24.95 -0.75 26.09
C PRO A 179 26.23 0.09 26.04
N ASN A 180 26.32 1.05 25.11
CA ASN A 180 27.53 1.81 24.82
C ASN A 180 27.33 3.31 25.06
N VAL A 181 27.17 3.75 26.32
CA VAL A 181 26.92 5.16 26.70
C VAL A 181 28.13 5.88 27.30
N SER A 182 29.16 5.15 27.74
CA SER A 182 30.38 5.73 28.31
C SER A 182 31.30 6.27 27.22
N ARG A 183 32.04 7.35 27.54
CA ARG A 183 33.09 7.87 26.67
C ARG A 183 34.17 6.83 26.36
N ASP A 184 34.41 5.93 27.31
CA ASP A 184 35.39 4.83 27.26
C ASP A 184 34.76 3.48 26.90
N GLY A 185 33.53 3.46 26.36
CA GLY A 185 32.81 2.21 26.07
C GLY A 185 33.56 1.27 25.09
N ASP A 186 33.70 0.01 25.51
CA ASP A 186 34.56 -1.02 24.89
C ASP A 186 33.99 -1.64 23.61
N TYR A 187 32.80 -1.24 23.16
CA TYR A 187 32.12 -1.88 22.02
C TYR A 187 32.44 -1.21 20.68
N ARG A 188 33.00 -1.99 19.76
CA ARG A 188 33.11 -1.63 18.33
C ARG A 188 31.78 -1.97 17.66
N MET A 189 31.23 -1.03 16.91
CA MET A 189 29.90 -1.14 16.32
C MET A 189 29.96 -0.75 14.85
N ALA A 190 29.06 -1.36 14.06
CA ALA A 190 28.83 -0.96 12.68
C ALA A 190 28.21 0.44 12.63
N VAL A 191 28.19 1.06 11.45
CA VAL A 191 27.47 2.34 11.25
C VAL A 191 25.97 2.16 11.55
N ASN A 192 25.42 1.01 11.14
CA ASN A 192 24.07 0.55 11.46
C ASN A 192 24.18 -0.70 12.35
N PRO A 193 24.29 -0.58 13.68
CA PRO A 193 24.34 -1.76 14.55
C PRO A 193 23.08 -2.62 14.38
N PRO A 194 23.19 -3.92 14.06
CA PRO A 194 22.03 -4.75 13.86
C PRO A 194 21.31 -5.02 15.19
N LEU A 195 19.99 -5.08 15.12
CA LEU A 195 19.10 -5.45 16.22
C LEU A 195 18.16 -6.57 15.73
N ALA A 196 17.80 -7.49 16.61
CA ALA A 196 16.69 -8.41 16.36
C ALA A 196 16.14 -8.98 17.67
N PHE A 197 14.83 -9.18 17.73
CA PHE A 197 14.20 -9.99 18.76
C PHE A 197 14.43 -11.49 18.47
N SER A 198 14.53 -12.29 19.53
CA SER A 198 14.58 -13.74 19.37
C SER A 198 13.23 -14.27 18.86
N PRO A 199 13.19 -15.08 17.78
CA PRO A 199 11.96 -15.74 17.33
C PRO A 199 11.52 -16.85 18.30
N GLN A 200 12.37 -17.27 19.23
CA GLN A 200 12.08 -18.33 20.22
C GLN A 200 11.57 -17.77 21.55
N ASP A 201 11.95 -16.52 21.89
CA ASP A 201 11.56 -15.87 23.13
C ASP A 201 11.41 -14.35 22.89
N PRO A 202 10.18 -13.83 22.78
CA PRO A 202 9.94 -12.44 22.41
C PRO A 202 10.41 -11.43 23.46
N HIS A 203 10.82 -11.86 24.67
CA HIS A 203 11.42 -10.96 25.67
C HIS A 203 12.90 -10.67 25.42
N VAL A 204 13.53 -11.39 24.49
CA VAL A 204 14.97 -11.30 24.23
C VAL A 204 15.22 -10.39 23.06
N LEU A 205 15.94 -9.30 23.31
CA LEU A 205 16.45 -8.40 22.28
C LEU A 205 17.98 -8.55 22.18
N TYR A 206 18.47 -8.72 20.96
CA TYR A 206 19.89 -8.79 20.65
C TYR A 206 20.38 -7.48 20.00
N GLU A 207 21.64 -7.13 20.26
CA GLU A 207 22.37 -6.07 19.57
C GLU A 207 23.76 -6.54 19.12
N GLY A 208 24.12 -6.23 17.88
CA GLY A 208 25.41 -6.58 17.30
C GLY A 208 26.47 -5.49 17.54
N THR A 209 27.57 -5.91 18.16
CA THR A 209 28.81 -5.13 18.32
C THR A 209 29.97 -5.94 17.73
N GLN A 210 31.20 -5.89 18.25
CA GLN A 210 32.14 -6.99 18.03
C GLN A 210 31.72 -8.27 18.77
N PHE A 211 30.88 -8.12 19.80
CA PHE A 211 30.18 -9.19 20.50
C PHE A 211 28.68 -9.16 20.16
N LEU A 212 28.00 -10.30 20.25
CA LEU A 212 26.56 -10.35 20.33
C LEU A 212 26.14 -10.07 21.78
N LEU A 213 25.33 -9.03 21.98
CA LEU A 213 24.81 -8.64 23.29
C LEU A 213 23.32 -9.01 23.39
N GLU A 214 22.85 -9.38 24.58
CA GLU A 214 21.47 -9.73 24.88
C GLU A 214 20.91 -8.87 26.03
N THR A 215 19.66 -8.44 25.92
CA THR A 215 18.85 -7.90 27.01
C THR A 215 17.49 -8.63 27.12
N ARG A 216 16.94 -8.65 28.34
CA ARG A 216 15.63 -9.23 28.68
C ARG A 216 14.72 -8.29 29.46
N ASP A 217 15.22 -7.13 29.82
CA ASP A 217 14.55 -6.12 30.64
C ASP A 217 14.33 -4.81 29.86
N GLY A 218 14.30 -4.93 28.53
CA GLY A 218 14.07 -3.83 27.61
C GLY A 218 15.24 -2.85 27.52
N GLY A 219 16.47 -3.34 27.66
CA GLY A 219 17.72 -2.59 27.50
C GLY A 219 18.20 -1.89 28.79
N VAL A 220 17.68 -2.26 29.96
CA VAL A 220 18.18 -1.78 31.25
C VAL A 220 19.52 -2.44 31.58
N THR A 221 19.65 -3.74 31.29
CA THR A 221 20.90 -4.48 31.40
C THR A 221 21.21 -5.24 30.12
N TRP A 222 22.51 -5.34 29.80
CA TRP A 222 23.03 -6.04 28.63
C TRP A 222 24.13 -7.03 29.04
N LYS A 223 24.13 -8.20 28.40
CA LYS A 223 25.13 -9.25 28.63
C LYS A 223 25.68 -9.74 27.28
N ALA A 224 27.00 -9.88 27.18
CA ALA A 224 27.62 -10.55 26.04
C ALA A 224 27.31 -12.06 26.04
N VAL A 225 26.87 -12.57 24.89
CA VAL A 225 26.59 -13.99 24.62
C VAL A 225 27.49 -14.57 23.54
N SER A 226 28.60 -13.88 23.25
CA SER A 226 29.63 -14.34 22.33
C SER A 226 31.03 -13.86 22.76
N PRO A 227 32.11 -14.49 22.26
CA PRO A 227 33.41 -13.85 22.19
C PRO A 227 33.43 -12.76 21.11
N ASP A 228 34.57 -12.11 20.91
CA ASP A 228 34.78 -11.13 19.84
C ASP A 228 34.72 -11.86 18.48
N LEU A 229 33.61 -11.67 17.75
CA LEU A 229 33.27 -12.41 16.54
C LEU A 229 34.02 -11.91 15.29
N THR A 230 34.76 -10.80 15.40
CA THR A 230 35.48 -10.17 14.29
C THR A 230 36.95 -10.58 14.22
N LYS A 231 37.40 -11.45 15.14
CA LYS A 231 38.79 -11.93 15.17
C LYS A 231 39.01 -13.10 14.23
N ARG A 232 39.87 -12.91 13.23
CA ARG A 232 40.33 -13.98 12.35
C ARG A 232 41.28 -14.95 13.08
N PRO A 233 41.18 -16.27 12.86
CA PRO A 233 42.13 -17.24 13.38
C PRO A 233 43.58 -16.89 13.00
N GLY A 234 44.50 -16.86 13.97
CA GLY A 234 45.92 -16.52 13.78
C GLY A 234 46.26 -15.02 13.80
N SER A 235 45.27 -14.13 13.85
CA SER A 235 45.48 -12.67 13.96
C SER A 235 46.21 -12.27 15.24
N GLU A 236 46.06 -13.03 16.33
CA GLU A 236 46.70 -12.76 17.62
C GLU A 236 48.23 -12.83 17.54
N ALA A 237 48.80 -13.79 16.80
CA ALA A 237 50.25 -13.91 16.61
C ALA A 237 50.83 -12.78 15.73
N ALA A 238 50.09 -12.36 14.71
CA ALA A 238 50.46 -11.22 13.86
C ALA A 238 50.37 -9.89 14.63
N GLN A 239 49.33 -9.72 15.45
CA GLN A 239 49.17 -8.55 16.30
C GLN A 239 50.22 -8.53 17.43
N GLN A 240 50.60 -9.68 17.97
CA GLN A 240 51.71 -9.80 18.93
C GLN A 240 53.05 -9.41 18.28
N GLN A 241 53.35 -9.88 17.07
CA GLN A 241 54.54 -9.45 16.33
C GLN A 241 54.56 -7.94 16.06
N VAL A 242 53.43 -7.37 15.62
CA VAL A 242 53.31 -5.91 15.40
C VAL A 242 53.45 -5.13 16.71
N ASN A 243 52.88 -5.63 17.81
CA ASN A 243 53.00 -5.00 19.12
C ASN A 243 54.43 -5.12 19.68
N GLU A 244 55.11 -6.23 19.44
CA GLU A 244 56.53 -6.43 19.77
C GLU A 244 57.46 -5.55 18.93
N GLU A 245 57.16 -5.37 17.64
CA GLU A 245 57.87 -4.43 16.76
C GLU A 245 57.64 -2.97 17.18
N LYS A 246 56.39 -2.60 17.51
CA LYS A 246 56.07 -1.27 18.07
C LYS A 246 56.74 -1.05 19.43
N ALA A 247 56.84 -2.07 20.28
CA ALA A 247 57.56 -2.00 21.54
C ALA A 247 59.08 -1.87 21.33
N LYS A 248 59.63 -2.50 20.28
CA LYS A 248 61.03 -2.32 19.86
C LYS A 248 61.28 -0.94 19.26
N GLU A 249 60.37 -0.38 18.48
CA GLU A 249 60.45 0.99 17.95
C GLU A 249 60.29 2.06 19.04
N ALA A 250 59.35 1.87 19.98
CA ALA A 250 59.14 2.77 21.11
C ALA A 250 60.35 2.81 22.06
N ASN A 251 61.08 1.70 22.17
CA ASN A 251 62.34 1.65 22.92
C ASN A 251 63.55 2.21 22.14
N ALA A 252 63.40 2.55 20.85
CA ALA A 252 64.53 2.88 19.97
C ALA A 252 64.70 4.36 19.59
N LYS A 253 63.81 5.32 19.89
CA LYS A 253 64.10 6.78 19.66
C LYS A 253 63.14 7.77 20.36
N LYS A 254 63.71 8.97 20.60
CA LYS A 254 63.23 10.22 21.26
C LYS A 254 61.73 10.59 21.14
N PRO A 255 61.19 11.37 22.10
CA PRO A 255 59.78 11.78 22.10
C PRO A 255 59.44 12.64 20.88
N LYS A 256 58.42 12.23 20.13
CA LYS A 256 57.82 13.03 19.05
C LYS A 256 57.01 14.19 19.62
N THR A 257 57.02 15.33 18.93
CA THR A 257 56.13 16.47 19.22
C THR A 257 54.67 16.12 18.91
N LYS A 258 53.73 16.76 19.61
CA LYS A 258 52.28 16.47 19.57
C LYS A 258 51.63 16.47 18.18
N GLU A 259 52.25 17.09 17.17
CA GLU A 259 51.75 17.10 15.78
C GLU A 259 52.14 15.84 14.98
N GLU A 260 53.23 15.15 15.33
CA GLU A 260 53.68 13.95 14.60
C GLU A 260 53.02 12.65 15.11
N ALA A 261 52.29 12.71 16.23
CA ALA A 261 51.55 11.58 16.79
C ALA A 261 50.17 11.35 16.14
N ALA A 262 49.73 12.26 15.25
CA ALA A 262 48.40 12.23 14.63
C ALA A 262 48.28 11.34 13.38
N THR A 263 49.26 10.47 13.11
CA THR A 263 49.16 9.41 12.09
C THR A 263 49.17 8.03 12.75
N THR A 264 48.34 7.86 13.79
CA THR A 264 47.94 6.54 14.26
C THR A 264 47.14 5.85 13.16
N ALA A 265 47.45 4.58 12.87
CA ALA A 265 46.65 3.73 11.99
C ALA A 265 45.14 3.92 12.27
N PRO A 266 44.27 3.88 11.25
CA PRO A 266 42.85 4.07 11.46
C PRO A 266 42.35 3.08 12.53
N PRO A 267 41.45 3.50 13.43
CA PRO A 267 40.92 2.61 14.47
C PRO A 267 40.33 1.36 13.83
N ASP A 268 40.49 0.21 14.48
CA ASP A 268 39.81 -1.02 14.05
C ASP A 268 38.29 -0.80 14.17
N ARG A 269 37.59 -0.86 13.03
CA ARG A 269 36.12 -0.66 12.93
C ARG A 269 35.38 -1.97 12.63
N THR A 270 36.05 -3.11 12.80
CA THR A 270 35.41 -4.41 12.59
C THR A 270 34.32 -4.66 13.64
N SER A 271 33.17 -5.12 13.18
CA SER A 271 31.96 -5.37 13.99
C SER A 271 31.03 -6.36 13.30
N ILE A 272 30.06 -6.89 14.04
CA ILE A 272 28.92 -7.62 13.49
C ILE A 272 28.04 -6.62 12.72
N ASN A 273 27.80 -6.91 11.44
CA ASN A 273 26.94 -6.11 10.56
C ASN A 273 25.51 -6.68 10.49
N THR A 274 25.37 -7.99 10.64
CA THR A 274 24.09 -8.70 10.55
C THR A 274 24.12 -9.95 11.42
N PHE A 275 22.99 -10.37 11.95
CA PHE A 275 22.85 -11.68 12.59
C PHE A 275 21.41 -12.19 12.46
N ALA A 276 21.25 -13.50 12.51
CA ALA A 276 19.97 -14.18 12.36
C ALA A 276 19.85 -15.34 13.37
N PRO A 277 19.10 -15.16 14.46
CA PRO A 277 18.71 -16.27 15.33
C PRO A 277 17.74 -17.19 14.59
N SER A 278 17.88 -18.50 14.73
CA SER A 278 17.04 -19.46 14.02
C SER A 278 15.59 -19.49 14.55
N ALA A 279 14.62 -19.41 13.64
CA ALA A 279 13.21 -19.58 13.95
C ALA A 279 12.80 -21.05 14.16
N VAL A 280 13.62 -22.02 13.77
CA VAL A 280 13.28 -23.46 13.81
C VAL A 280 14.08 -24.26 14.84
N GLN A 281 15.17 -23.71 15.38
CA GLN A 281 15.96 -24.38 16.41
C GLN A 281 16.58 -23.38 17.39
N ALA A 282 16.16 -23.46 18.66
CA ALA A 282 16.74 -22.67 19.73
C ALA A 282 18.26 -22.91 19.88
N GLY A 283 18.99 -21.85 20.19
CA GLY A 283 20.45 -21.88 20.36
C GLY A 283 21.27 -21.77 19.08
N VAL A 284 20.64 -21.83 17.89
CA VAL A 284 21.31 -21.60 16.61
C VAL A 284 21.25 -20.12 16.25
N ILE A 285 22.41 -19.47 16.11
CA ILE A 285 22.52 -18.05 15.70
C ILE A 285 23.68 -17.90 14.71
N TRP A 286 23.38 -17.27 13.58
CA TRP A 286 24.37 -16.89 12.57
C TRP A 286 24.72 -15.41 12.72
N ALA A 287 25.98 -15.03 12.55
CA ALA A 287 26.43 -13.64 12.60
C ALA A 287 27.41 -13.35 11.46
N GLY A 288 27.17 -12.28 10.70
CA GLY A 288 28.01 -11.78 9.62
C GLY A 288 28.71 -10.48 10.01
N THR A 289 29.98 -10.32 9.66
CA THR A 289 30.80 -9.17 10.06
C THR A 289 31.12 -8.20 8.93
N THR A 290 31.58 -7.00 9.28
CA THR A 290 32.07 -5.98 8.35
C THR A 290 33.40 -6.32 7.69
N ASP A 291 34.06 -7.40 8.12
CA ASP A 291 35.35 -7.86 7.62
C ASP A 291 35.31 -9.26 7.02
N GLY A 292 34.12 -9.76 6.67
CA GLY A 292 33.96 -10.93 5.81
C GLY A 292 33.95 -12.27 6.54
N LEU A 293 33.60 -12.27 7.83
CA LEU A 293 33.42 -13.49 8.63
C LEU A 293 31.94 -13.82 8.78
N ILE A 294 31.61 -15.12 8.69
CA ILE A 294 30.34 -15.69 9.13
C ILE A 294 30.63 -16.62 10.30
N GLN A 295 30.07 -16.28 11.46
CA GLN A 295 30.21 -17.03 12.71
C GLN A 295 28.90 -17.74 13.03
N LEU A 296 28.99 -18.95 13.57
CA LEU A 296 27.85 -19.77 13.95
C LEU A 296 27.99 -20.29 15.37
N THR A 297 26.93 -20.14 16.17
CA THR A 297 26.70 -20.91 17.39
C THR A 297 25.52 -21.86 17.20
N ARG A 298 25.55 -22.99 17.90
CA ARG A 298 24.46 -23.99 17.94
C ARG A 298 24.01 -24.31 19.37
N ASP A 299 24.59 -23.65 20.37
CA ASP A 299 24.43 -23.91 21.80
C ASP A 299 24.11 -22.63 22.60
N GLY A 300 23.45 -21.66 21.96
CA GLY A 300 23.01 -20.43 22.60
C GLY A 300 24.14 -19.46 22.93
N GLY A 301 25.23 -19.52 22.16
CA GLY A 301 26.36 -18.61 22.29
C GLY A 301 27.49 -19.11 23.18
N SER A 302 27.41 -20.35 23.68
CA SER A 302 28.47 -20.93 24.53
C SER A 302 29.73 -21.22 23.72
N THR A 303 29.57 -21.70 22.48
CA THR A 303 30.65 -21.88 21.50
C THR A 303 30.29 -21.26 20.15
N TRP A 304 31.32 -20.75 19.45
CA TRP A 304 31.19 -20.09 18.15
C TRP A 304 32.27 -20.62 17.19
N HIS A 305 31.89 -20.80 15.93
CA HIS A 305 32.75 -21.31 14.88
C HIS A 305 32.72 -20.41 13.65
N ASP A 306 33.91 -20.11 13.10
CA ASP A 306 34.04 -19.48 11.79
C ASP A 306 33.66 -20.51 10.72
N VAL A 307 32.57 -20.20 10.02
CA VAL A 307 31.99 -21.01 8.95
C VAL A 307 31.95 -20.22 7.64
N SER A 308 32.85 -19.25 7.46
CA SER A 308 32.85 -18.37 6.29
C SER A 308 33.07 -19.13 4.98
N PRO A 309 32.42 -18.72 3.87
CA PRO A 309 32.81 -19.16 2.53
C PRO A 309 34.31 -18.96 2.27
N ARG A 310 34.93 -19.89 1.56
CA ARG A 310 36.36 -19.79 1.25
C ARG A 310 36.61 -18.64 0.27
N GLY A 311 37.67 -17.87 0.50
CA GLY A 311 38.12 -16.81 -0.40
C GLY A 311 37.59 -15.41 -0.09
N LEU A 312 36.73 -15.25 0.92
CA LEU A 312 36.32 -13.92 1.38
C LEU A 312 37.49 -13.14 1.98
N SER A 313 37.60 -11.87 1.60
CA SER A 313 38.69 -11.00 2.03
C SER A 313 38.35 -10.26 3.33
N ARG A 314 39.34 -9.64 3.97
CA ARG A 314 39.12 -8.77 5.14
C ARG A 314 38.38 -7.46 4.84
N TRP A 315 38.11 -7.17 3.56
CA TRP A 315 37.41 -5.98 3.08
C TRP A 315 35.99 -6.28 2.61
N THR A 316 35.58 -7.55 2.75
CA THR A 316 34.28 -8.03 2.34
C THR A 316 33.24 -7.71 3.41
N LEU A 317 32.11 -7.15 3.02
CA LEU A 317 30.97 -6.92 3.91
C LEU A 317 30.00 -8.10 3.81
N ILE A 318 29.72 -8.76 4.94
CA ILE A 318 28.55 -9.65 5.01
C ILE A 318 27.32 -8.77 5.22
N SER A 319 26.62 -8.48 4.13
CA SER A 319 25.53 -7.50 4.09
C SER A 319 24.31 -8.00 4.87
N THR A 320 23.88 -9.24 4.60
CA THR A 320 22.85 -9.93 5.38
C THR A 320 23.16 -11.42 5.50
N VAL A 321 22.76 -12.03 6.62
CA VAL A 321 22.62 -13.48 6.76
C VAL A 321 21.16 -13.78 7.09
N GLU A 322 20.55 -14.69 6.34
CA GLU A 322 19.18 -15.18 6.53
C GLU A 322 19.25 -16.63 7.02
N ALA A 323 18.87 -16.86 8.27
CA ALA A 323 18.69 -18.22 8.79
C ALA A 323 17.39 -18.81 8.24
N SER A 324 17.43 -20.06 7.75
CA SER A 324 16.23 -20.66 7.18
C SER A 324 15.10 -20.84 8.21
N ARG A 325 13.88 -20.65 7.72
CA ARG A 325 12.62 -20.85 8.43
C ARG A 325 12.12 -22.29 8.37
N TYR A 326 12.84 -23.18 7.68
CA TYR A 326 12.49 -24.59 7.53
C TYR A 326 13.54 -25.52 8.15
N GLU A 327 14.83 -25.20 8.00
CA GLU A 327 15.92 -26.10 8.40
C GLU A 327 17.05 -25.36 9.09
N ALA A 328 17.38 -25.74 10.33
CA ALA A 328 18.37 -25.03 11.14
C ALA A 328 19.80 -25.01 10.54
N GLY A 329 20.14 -26.00 9.70
CA GLY A 329 21.43 -26.08 9.01
C GLY A 329 21.51 -25.23 7.74
N THR A 330 20.39 -24.64 7.30
CA THR A 330 20.30 -23.86 6.08
C THR A 330 20.39 -22.36 6.38
N ALA A 331 21.20 -21.65 5.60
CA ALA A 331 21.31 -20.20 5.64
C ALA A 331 21.71 -19.65 4.27
N TYR A 332 21.33 -18.39 4.03
CA TYR A 332 21.70 -17.63 2.83
C TYR A 332 22.43 -16.36 3.25
N ALA A 333 23.49 -15.99 2.55
CA ALA A 333 24.28 -14.80 2.86
C ALA A 333 24.43 -13.91 1.61
N ALA A 334 24.01 -12.66 1.72
CA ALA A 334 24.33 -11.63 0.73
C ALA A 334 25.69 -11.02 1.07
N VAL A 335 26.59 -10.99 0.10
CA VAL A 335 27.96 -10.52 0.27
C VAL A 335 28.20 -9.31 -0.62
N ASP A 336 28.75 -8.25 -0.05
CA ASP A 336 28.98 -6.98 -0.72
C ASP A 336 30.48 -6.64 -0.72
N ASN A 337 31.04 -6.47 -1.92
CA ASN A 337 32.45 -6.12 -2.16
C ASN A 337 32.63 -4.82 -2.96
N HIS A 338 31.59 -4.00 -3.11
CA HIS A 338 31.65 -2.82 -4.00
C HIS A 338 32.73 -1.81 -3.60
N GLU A 339 33.01 -1.65 -2.30
CA GLU A 339 34.09 -0.80 -1.77
C GLU A 339 35.49 -1.29 -2.18
N SER A 340 35.60 -2.55 -2.60
CA SER A 340 36.82 -3.14 -3.17
C SER A 340 36.81 -3.13 -4.71
N ASN A 341 35.94 -2.33 -5.33
CA ASN A 341 35.76 -2.23 -6.78
C ASN A 341 35.29 -3.56 -7.43
N ASP A 342 34.57 -4.40 -6.68
CA ASP A 342 33.87 -5.58 -7.20
C ASP A 342 32.35 -5.38 -7.10
N PHE A 343 31.74 -5.06 -8.24
CA PHE A 343 30.30 -4.78 -8.34
C PHE A 343 29.47 -6.02 -8.71
N ARG A 344 30.06 -7.21 -8.74
CA ARG A 344 29.32 -8.44 -9.11
C ARG A 344 28.36 -8.85 -7.99
N PRO A 345 27.23 -9.51 -8.32
CA PRO A 345 26.37 -10.10 -7.32
C PRO A 345 27.06 -11.27 -6.62
N HIS A 346 26.89 -11.37 -5.30
CA HIS A 346 27.34 -12.51 -4.51
C HIS A 346 26.26 -12.92 -3.50
N ILE A 347 25.72 -14.13 -3.68
CA ILE A 347 24.82 -14.79 -2.73
C ILE A 347 25.40 -16.18 -2.47
N TYR A 348 25.57 -16.54 -1.21
CA TYR A 348 26.02 -17.87 -0.80
C TYR A 348 24.91 -18.61 -0.07
N ARG A 349 24.76 -19.90 -0.33
CA ARG A 349 23.82 -20.81 0.33
C ARG A 349 24.56 -21.97 0.99
N THR A 350 24.15 -22.33 2.20
CA THR A 350 24.56 -23.55 2.92
C THR A 350 23.34 -24.36 3.32
N HIS A 351 23.50 -25.68 3.47
CA HIS A 351 22.51 -26.59 4.08
C HIS A 351 23.09 -27.45 5.22
N ASP A 352 24.36 -27.27 5.57
CA ASP A 352 25.10 -28.13 6.50
C ASP A 352 25.78 -27.34 7.63
N TYR A 353 25.11 -26.29 8.13
CA TYR A 353 25.63 -25.41 9.18
C TYR A 353 26.93 -24.68 8.77
N GLY A 354 27.07 -24.34 7.48
CA GLY A 354 28.19 -23.59 6.93
C GLY A 354 29.46 -24.43 6.71
N GLY A 355 29.32 -25.77 6.74
CA GLY A 355 30.39 -26.68 6.36
C GLY A 355 30.76 -26.54 4.88
N THR A 356 29.77 -26.31 4.03
CA THR A 356 29.93 -26.01 2.61
C THR A 356 29.03 -24.86 2.18
N TRP A 357 29.55 -24.01 1.29
CA TRP A 357 28.81 -22.90 0.68
C TRP A 357 28.84 -23.00 -0.83
N GLN A 358 27.69 -22.78 -1.45
CA GLN A 358 27.52 -22.67 -2.88
C GLN A 358 27.14 -21.23 -3.23
N GLU A 359 27.80 -20.66 -4.23
CA GLU A 359 27.41 -19.36 -4.79
C GLU A 359 26.21 -19.51 -5.73
N THR A 360 25.19 -18.68 -5.55
CA THR A 360 23.86 -18.81 -6.16
C THR A 360 23.41 -17.49 -6.80
N VAL A 361 23.98 -17.15 -7.96
CA VAL A 361 23.81 -15.82 -8.60
C VAL A 361 23.33 -15.87 -10.06
N SER A 362 23.07 -17.06 -10.60
CA SER A 362 22.61 -17.22 -11.99
C SER A 362 21.32 -16.44 -12.23
N GLY A 363 21.31 -15.60 -13.26
CA GLY A 363 20.16 -14.74 -13.60
C GLY A 363 20.18 -13.34 -12.99
N LEU A 364 21.08 -13.07 -12.02
CA LEU A 364 21.35 -11.71 -11.56
C LEU A 364 22.27 -10.97 -12.54
N PRO A 365 22.07 -9.66 -12.77
CA PRO A 365 22.90 -8.90 -13.69
C PRO A 365 24.28 -8.60 -13.12
N ASP A 366 25.32 -8.73 -13.96
CA ASP A 366 26.66 -8.25 -13.64
C ASP A 366 26.65 -6.74 -13.33
N GLY A 367 27.44 -6.33 -12.34
CA GLY A 367 27.50 -4.92 -11.90
C GLY A 367 26.38 -4.50 -10.94
N SER A 368 25.47 -5.41 -10.57
CA SER A 368 24.47 -5.19 -9.53
C SER A 368 24.71 -6.09 -8.33
N PHE A 369 25.44 -5.56 -7.36
CA PHE A 369 25.77 -6.29 -6.15
C PHE A 369 24.56 -6.41 -5.21
N VAL A 370 24.58 -7.44 -4.37
CA VAL A 370 23.41 -7.85 -3.57
C VAL A 370 23.46 -7.19 -2.20
N ARG A 371 22.35 -6.58 -1.79
CA ARG A 371 22.19 -5.94 -0.47
C ARG A 371 21.52 -6.90 0.52
N VAL A 372 20.49 -7.63 0.09
CA VAL A 372 19.65 -8.46 0.96
C VAL A 372 19.17 -9.73 0.27
N VAL A 373 19.07 -10.82 1.03
CA VAL A 373 18.38 -12.06 0.64
C VAL A 373 17.39 -12.47 1.74
N ARG A 374 16.18 -12.90 1.37
CA ARG A 374 15.14 -13.37 2.30
C ARG A 374 14.51 -14.67 1.81
N GLU A 375 14.20 -15.56 2.75
CA GLU A 375 13.46 -16.80 2.47
C GLU A 375 11.97 -16.60 2.74
N ASP A 376 11.12 -17.08 1.83
CA ASP A 376 9.68 -17.03 2.00
C ASP A 376 9.21 -17.96 3.14
N PRO A 377 8.40 -17.46 4.10
CA PRO A 377 7.98 -18.24 5.27
C PRO A 377 6.90 -19.29 4.96
N ALA A 378 6.28 -19.29 3.78
CA ALA A 378 5.21 -20.21 3.41
C ALA A 378 5.58 -21.20 2.29
N ARG A 379 6.62 -20.92 1.49
CA ARG A 379 7.17 -21.84 0.49
C ARG A 379 8.69 -22.02 0.63
N LYS A 380 9.11 -23.24 1.01
CA LYS A 380 10.52 -23.64 1.00
C LYS A 380 11.14 -23.47 -0.40
N GLY A 381 12.33 -22.88 -0.46
CA GLY A 381 13.07 -22.64 -1.70
C GLY A 381 12.58 -21.45 -2.54
N LEU A 382 11.56 -20.72 -2.10
CA LEU A 382 11.20 -19.43 -2.68
C LEU A 382 12.01 -18.34 -1.95
N LEU A 383 12.85 -17.64 -2.70
CA LEU A 383 13.77 -16.61 -2.18
C LEU A 383 13.54 -15.27 -2.87
N TYR A 384 13.79 -14.19 -2.15
CA TYR A 384 13.76 -12.82 -2.65
C TYR A 384 15.13 -12.17 -2.43
N ALA A 385 15.60 -11.37 -3.40
CA ALA A 385 16.84 -10.63 -3.28
C ALA A 385 16.66 -9.16 -3.66
N GLY A 386 17.27 -8.27 -2.87
CA GLY A 386 17.40 -6.85 -3.17
C GLY A 386 18.83 -6.53 -3.58
N THR A 387 18.97 -5.78 -4.68
CA THR A 387 20.26 -5.42 -5.29
C THR A 387 20.37 -3.91 -5.46
N GLU A 388 21.54 -3.45 -5.91
CA GLU A 388 21.75 -2.03 -6.24
C GLU A 388 20.82 -1.50 -7.34
N THR A 389 20.25 -2.38 -8.16
CA THR A 389 19.41 -1.97 -9.32
C THR A 389 17.96 -2.43 -9.25
N GLY A 390 17.57 -3.24 -8.27
CA GLY A 390 16.21 -3.76 -8.20
C GLY A 390 16.01 -5.00 -7.33
N ALA A 391 14.80 -5.56 -7.42
CA ALA A 391 14.37 -6.76 -6.70
C ALA A 391 14.28 -8.00 -7.61
N PHE A 392 14.58 -9.17 -7.06
CA PHE A 392 14.61 -10.45 -7.76
C PHE A 392 13.94 -11.56 -6.94
N VAL A 393 13.46 -12.59 -7.63
CA VAL A 393 12.86 -13.79 -7.05
C VAL A 393 13.53 -15.04 -7.60
N SER A 394 13.68 -16.05 -6.77
CA SER A 394 14.09 -17.40 -7.17
C SER A 394 13.05 -18.41 -6.69
N PHE A 395 12.62 -19.31 -7.57
CA PHE A 395 11.64 -20.36 -7.26
C PHE A 395 12.26 -21.72 -6.95
N ASP A 396 13.60 -21.82 -7.04
CA ASP A 396 14.37 -23.05 -7.01
C ASP A 396 15.59 -22.96 -6.08
N ASP A 397 15.41 -22.29 -4.94
CA ASP A 397 16.37 -22.24 -3.84
C ASP A 397 17.69 -21.50 -4.20
N GLY A 398 17.60 -20.50 -5.07
CA GLY A 398 18.67 -19.60 -5.47
C GLY A 398 19.41 -20.05 -6.73
N ASN A 399 19.06 -21.21 -7.30
CA ASN A 399 19.75 -21.72 -8.48
C ASN A 399 19.53 -20.85 -9.71
N GLN A 400 18.33 -20.26 -9.85
CA GLN A 400 17.99 -19.31 -10.92
C GLN A 400 17.16 -18.14 -10.38
N TRP A 401 17.66 -16.93 -10.62
CA TRP A 401 16.98 -15.68 -10.30
C TRP A 401 16.26 -15.10 -11.50
N SER A 402 15.12 -14.44 -11.25
CA SER A 402 14.32 -13.69 -12.23
C SER A 402 13.97 -12.31 -11.66
N PRO A 403 13.87 -11.25 -12.49
CA PRO A 403 13.47 -9.93 -12.02
C PRO A 403 12.07 -9.93 -11.38
N LEU A 404 11.92 -9.28 -10.22
CA LEU A 404 10.66 -8.99 -9.54
C LEU A 404 10.40 -7.47 -9.55
N GLN A 405 10.77 -6.80 -10.64
CA GLN A 405 10.77 -5.33 -10.71
C GLN A 405 9.37 -4.72 -10.83
N LEU A 406 8.45 -5.37 -11.57
CA LEU A 406 7.07 -4.90 -11.80
C LEU A 406 7.02 -3.40 -12.18
N ASN A 407 6.36 -2.56 -11.38
CA ASN A 407 6.25 -1.11 -11.55
C ASN A 407 7.26 -0.31 -10.70
N MET A 408 8.13 -0.98 -9.93
CA MET A 408 9.21 -0.32 -9.19
C MET A 408 10.24 0.22 -10.18
N PRO A 409 10.72 1.47 -10.05
CA PRO A 409 11.80 1.99 -10.89
C PRO A 409 13.13 1.31 -10.54
N THR A 410 14.12 1.35 -11.43
CA THR A 410 15.51 0.96 -11.09
C THR A 410 15.99 1.79 -9.90
N VAL A 411 16.24 1.11 -8.78
CA VAL A 411 16.59 1.72 -7.50
C VAL A 411 17.36 0.71 -6.64
N SER A 412 18.23 1.19 -5.77
CA SER A 412 18.88 0.36 -4.75
C SER A 412 17.83 -0.14 -3.75
N VAL A 413 17.62 -1.45 -3.70
CA VAL A 413 16.76 -2.13 -2.71
C VAL A 413 17.65 -2.55 -1.54
N ARG A 414 17.56 -1.80 -0.44
CA ARG A 414 18.45 -1.90 0.72
C ARG A 414 18.10 -3.04 1.67
N ASP A 415 16.82 -3.29 1.83
CA ASP A 415 16.31 -4.31 2.74
C ASP A 415 14.94 -4.83 2.26
N LEU A 416 14.58 -6.03 2.69
CA LEU A 416 13.34 -6.73 2.37
C LEU A 416 12.79 -7.40 3.63
N VAL A 417 11.47 -7.36 3.85
CA VAL A 417 10.79 -8.19 4.84
C VAL A 417 9.55 -8.82 4.22
N VAL A 418 9.36 -10.12 4.46
CA VAL A 418 8.11 -10.79 4.15
C VAL A 418 7.19 -10.68 5.37
N HIS A 419 6.10 -9.93 5.26
CA HIS A 419 5.09 -9.80 6.29
C HIS A 419 3.82 -10.51 5.85
N ARG A 420 3.54 -11.70 6.42
CA ARG A 420 2.42 -12.57 6.01
C ARG A 420 2.47 -12.88 4.51
N ASP A 421 1.57 -12.30 3.74
CA ASP A 421 1.45 -12.46 2.30
C ASP A 421 2.08 -11.28 1.53
N ASP A 422 2.67 -10.28 2.18
CA ASP A 422 3.26 -9.12 1.49
C ASP A 422 4.80 -9.17 1.50
N LEU A 423 5.42 -8.61 0.46
CA LEU A 423 6.86 -8.32 0.43
C LEU A 423 7.08 -6.80 0.52
N VAL A 424 7.62 -6.35 1.64
CA VAL A 424 7.96 -4.94 1.88
C VAL A 424 9.42 -4.71 1.50
N ALA A 425 9.69 -3.64 0.77
CA ALA A 425 11.01 -3.25 0.32
C ALA A 425 11.37 -1.83 0.78
N ALA A 426 12.57 -1.68 1.35
CA ALA A 426 13.19 -0.39 1.61
C ALA A 426 14.09 -0.04 0.43
N THR A 427 13.90 1.17 -0.09
CA THR A 427 14.69 1.66 -1.21
C THR A 427 15.50 2.88 -0.81
N TYR A 428 16.61 3.09 -1.51
CA TYR A 428 17.43 4.29 -1.37
C TYR A 428 16.97 5.34 -2.40
N GLY A 429 15.96 6.14 -2.05
CA GLY A 429 15.49 7.29 -2.85
C GLY A 429 14.10 7.14 -3.48
N ARG A 430 13.36 6.07 -3.15
CA ARG A 430 11.99 5.82 -3.60
C ARG A 430 11.07 5.30 -2.48
N ALA A 431 11.40 5.61 -1.22
CA ALA A 431 10.66 5.25 -0.02
C ALA A 431 10.42 3.73 0.14
N PHE A 432 9.35 3.35 0.85
CA PHE A 432 8.90 1.96 0.96
C PHE A 432 8.09 1.55 -0.26
N TRP A 433 8.20 0.28 -0.64
CA TRP A 433 7.32 -0.39 -1.60
C TRP A 433 6.75 -1.64 -0.97
N ILE A 434 5.48 -1.94 -1.25
CA ILE A 434 4.83 -3.17 -0.81
C ILE A 434 4.32 -3.88 -2.05
N LEU A 435 4.80 -5.10 -2.29
CA LEU A 435 4.14 -6.02 -3.20
C LEU A 435 3.03 -6.71 -2.43
N ASP A 436 1.81 -6.19 -2.62
CA ASP A 436 0.62 -6.76 -2.02
C ASP A 436 0.34 -8.13 -2.63
N ASP A 437 0.33 -9.15 -1.78
CA ASP A 437 -0.01 -10.54 -2.10
C ASP A 437 1.02 -11.36 -2.94
N LEU A 438 1.83 -12.13 -2.22
CA LEU A 438 2.80 -13.13 -2.67
C LEU A 438 2.15 -14.50 -2.96
N THR A 439 0.85 -14.70 -2.71
CA THR A 439 0.22 -16.01 -2.84
C THR A 439 0.36 -16.59 -4.25
N VAL A 440 0.37 -15.75 -5.28
CA VAL A 440 0.64 -16.17 -6.67
C VAL A 440 2.05 -16.74 -6.79
N LEU A 441 3.08 -16.03 -6.29
CA LEU A 441 4.48 -16.49 -6.36
C LEU A 441 4.66 -17.83 -5.63
N ARG A 442 3.98 -18.03 -4.51
CA ARG A 442 3.99 -19.30 -3.76
C ARG A 442 3.34 -20.46 -4.51
N GLN A 443 2.47 -20.18 -5.48
CA GLN A 443 1.76 -21.21 -6.25
C GLN A 443 2.40 -21.52 -7.61
N ILE A 444 3.26 -20.63 -8.14
CA ILE A 444 3.93 -20.85 -9.44
C ILE A 444 4.82 -22.10 -9.38
N ASN A 445 4.48 -23.08 -10.22
CA ASN A 445 5.20 -24.34 -10.37
C ASN A 445 4.99 -24.92 -11.79
N ASP A 446 5.57 -26.08 -12.06
CA ASP A 446 5.45 -26.79 -13.34
C ASP A 446 4.01 -27.06 -13.79
N GLN A 447 3.06 -27.24 -12.86
CA GLN A 447 1.66 -27.46 -13.20
C GLN A 447 1.03 -26.17 -13.75
N VAL A 448 1.30 -25.04 -13.11
CA VAL A 448 0.86 -23.72 -13.60
C VAL A 448 1.44 -23.45 -14.99
N ALA A 449 2.75 -23.69 -15.18
CA ALA A 449 3.42 -23.46 -16.46
C ALA A 449 2.87 -24.31 -17.62
N LYS A 450 2.30 -25.48 -17.33
CA LYS A 450 1.68 -26.39 -18.32
C LYS A 450 0.18 -26.15 -18.49
N SER A 451 -0.42 -25.26 -17.71
CA SER A 451 -1.87 -25.01 -17.72
C SER A 451 -2.27 -24.11 -18.89
N GLU A 452 -3.39 -24.41 -19.55
CA GLU A 452 -4.01 -23.50 -20.53
C GLU A 452 -4.72 -22.32 -19.83
N THR A 453 -5.28 -22.59 -18.65
CA THR A 453 -5.91 -21.62 -17.76
C THR A 453 -5.69 -22.08 -16.33
N TYR A 454 -5.32 -21.17 -15.44
CA TYR A 454 -5.12 -21.48 -14.03
C TYR A 454 -5.73 -20.37 -13.18
N LEU A 455 -6.68 -20.71 -12.29
CA LEU A 455 -7.17 -19.80 -11.26
C LEU A 455 -6.35 -20.04 -9.99
N PHE A 456 -5.63 -19.03 -9.53
CA PHE A 456 -4.83 -19.11 -8.32
C PHE A 456 -5.73 -19.14 -7.09
N GLN A 457 -5.32 -19.87 -6.06
CA GLN A 457 -5.94 -19.78 -4.74
C GLN A 457 -5.69 -18.35 -4.20
N PRO A 458 -6.74 -17.55 -3.99
CA PRO A 458 -6.57 -16.19 -3.49
C PRO A 458 -6.15 -16.17 -2.02
N ALA A 459 -5.47 -15.10 -1.62
CA ALA A 459 -5.24 -14.76 -0.23
C ALA A 459 -6.56 -14.55 0.53
N LYS A 460 -6.48 -14.48 1.85
CA LYS A 460 -7.61 -14.08 2.68
C LYS A 460 -7.94 -12.61 2.41
N ALA A 461 -9.21 -12.32 2.16
CA ALA A 461 -9.68 -10.96 1.96
C ALA A 461 -10.18 -10.38 3.28
N ILE A 462 -9.91 -9.10 3.53
CA ILE A 462 -10.39 -8.41 4.73
C ILE A 462 -11.52 -7.46 4.33
N ARG A 463 -12.67 -7.57 5.02
CA ARG A 463 -13.80 -6.67 4.90
C ARG A 463 -13.42 -5.31 5.51
N VAL A 464 -12.79 -4.48 4.69
CA VAL A 464 -12.42 -3.09 4.99
C VAL A 464 -13.33 -2.11 4.27
N ARG A 465 -13.42 -0.88 4.79
CA ARG A 465 -14.03 0.23 4.08
C ARG A 465 -13.03 0.83 3.10
N LEU A 466 -13.50 1.19 1.90
CA LEU A 466 -12.66 1.79 0.87
C LEU A 466 -12.14 3.16 1.32
N ASN A 467 -13.02 3.99 1.89
CA ASN A 467 -12.72 5.32 2.40
C ASN A 467 -13.57 5.59 3.65
N LEU A 468 -12.94 5.99 4.75
CA LEU A 468 -13.61 6.43 5.97
C LEU A 468 -13.65 7.96 6.12
N ASN A 469 -13.01 8.71 5.21
CA ASN A 469 -13.06 10.17 5.23
C ASN A 469 -14.50 10.65 5.02
N GLN A 470 -14.89 11.68 5.78
CA GLN A 470 -16.22 12.31 5.72
C GLN A 470 -16.14 13.77 5.26
N ASP A 471 -14.95 14.24 4.91
CA ASP A 471 -14.70 15.62 4.51
C ASP A 471 -14.11 15.68 3.09
N THR A 472 -13.87 16.90 2.64
CA THR A 472 -13.22 17.26 1.38
C THR A 472 -11.87 16.52 1.26
N PRO A 473 -11.61 15.84 0.14
CA PRO A 473 -10.34 15.15 -0.06
C PRO A 473 -9.16 16.11 -0.19
N LEU A 474 -7.95 15.58 -0.03
CA LEU A 474 -6.75 16.33 -0.34
C LEU A 474 -6.71 16.69 -1.84
N PRO A 475 -6.09 17.82 -2.22
CA PRO A 475 -5.85 18.14 -3.63
C PRO A 475 -5.11 16.99 -4.34
N PRO A 476 -5.49 16.61 -5.57
CA PRO A 476 -4.84 15.53 -6.33
C PRO A 476 -3.33 15.70 -6.55
N GLU A 477 -2.82 16.93 -6.45
CA GLU A 477 -1.40 17.24 -6.61
C GLU A 477 -0.57 16.90 -5.35
N MET A 478 -1.22 16.65 -4.21
CA MET A 478 -0.54 16.21 -3.00
C MET A 478 -0.11 14.75 -3.17
N PRO A 479 1.18 14.42 -2.96
CA PRO A 479 1.63 13.04 -3.05
C PRO A 479 0.92 12.16 -2.02
N ALA A 480 0.44 11.01 -2.46
CA ALA A 480 -0.11 9.96 -1.63
C ALA A 480 0.32 8.59 -2.18
N GLY A 481 0.47 7.63 -1.28
CA GLY A 481 0.65 6.22 -1.62
C GLY A 481 -0.69 5.55 -1.91
N GLU A 482 -0.68 4.59 -2.82
CA GLU A 482 -1.87 3.78 -3.09
C GLU A 482 -2.09 2.80 -1.94
N ASN A 483 -3.35 2.66 -1.52
CA ASN A 483 -3.74 1.57 -0.63
C ASN A 483 -3.75 0.24 -1.40
N PRO A 484 -3.51 -0.90 -0.71
CA PRO A 484 -3.82 -2.20 -1.30
C PRO A 484 -5.30 -2.26 -1.72
N PRO A 485 -5.66 -3.00 -2.78
CA PRO A 485 -7.05 -3.06 -3.24
C PRO A 485 -8.02 -3.47 -2.13
N ALA A 486 -9.14 -2.75 -2.01
CA ALA A 486 -10.18 -3.09 -1.04
C ALA A 486 -11.03 -4.26 -1.56
N GLY A 487 -10.62 -5.49 -1.24
CA GLY A 487 -11.42 -6.68 -1.51
C GLY A 487 -10.60 -7.95 -1.69
N ALA A 488 -11.19 -8.94 -2.35
CA ALA A 488 -10.51 -10.18 -2.73
C ALA A 488 -9.76 -9.99 -4.05
N VAL A 489 -8.44 -10.13 -4.01
CA VAL A 489 -7.58 -10.16 -5.20
C VAL A 489 -7.66 -11.55 -5.83
N LEU A 490 -8.10 -11.60 -7.09
CA LEU A 490 -8.36 -12.83 -7.84
C LEU A 490 -7.43 -12.86 -9.06
N ASP A 491 -6.34 -13.61 -8.93
CA ASP A 491 -5.36 -13.78 -9.98
C ASP A 491 -5.62 -15.05 -10.81
N TYR A 492 -5.43 -14.96 -12.12
CA TYR A 492 -5.51 -16.09 -13.03
C TYR A 492 -4.57 -15.95 -14.23
N TYR A 493 -4.11 -17.09 -14.71
CA TYR A 493 -3.28 -17.20 -15.91
C TYR A 493 -4.13 -17.66 -17.09
N LEU A 494 -3.93 -17.03 -18.24
CA LEU A 494 -4.47 -17.45 -19.54
C LEU A 494 -3.31 -17.61 -20.51
N LYS A 495 -3.11 -18.81 -21.07
CA LYS A 495 -2.02 -19.04 -22.02
C LYS A 495 -2.12 -18.15 -23.27
N ASP A 496 -3.33 -18.09 -23.82
CA ASP A 496 -3.69 -17.27 -24.98
C ASP A 496 -4.97 -16.50 -24.68
N VAL A 497 -5.22 -15.40 -25.41
CA VAL A 497 -6.48 -14.66 -25.34
C VAL A 497 -7.65 -15.59 -25.76
N PRO A 498 -8.60 -15.91 -24.87
CA PRO A 498 -9.72 -16.79 -25.19
C PRO A 498 -10.65 -16.19 -26.27
N ALA A 499 -11.12 -17.04 -27.19
CA ALA A 499 -12.20 -16.69 -28.10
C ALA A 499 -13.54 -16.63 -27.33
N GLY A 500 -14.30 -15.55 -27.50
CA GLY A 500 -15.52 -15.28 -26.73
C GLY A 500 -15.25 -14.64 -25.37
N ASP A 501 -16.31 -14.37 -24.62
CA ASP A 501 -16.21 -13.76 -23.29
C ASP A 501 -15.87 -14.78 -22.21
N ILE A 502 -15.17 -14.31 -21.17
CA ILE A 502 -14.93 -15.06 -19.94
C ILE A 502 -15.79 -14.46 -18.82
N THR A 503 -16.13 -15.27 -17.82
CA THR A 503 -16.91 -14.81 -16.67
C THR A 503 -16.31 -15.26 -15.36
N LEU A 504 -16.49 -14.45 -14.33
CA LEU A 504 -16.10 -14.77 -12.95
C LEU A 504 -17.34 -14.63 -12.07
N GLY A 505 -17.84 -15.76 -11.55
CA GLY A 505 -18.98 -15.79 -10.63
C GLY A 505 -18.51 -15.95 -9.19
N VAL A 506 -19.19 -15.31 -8.26
CA VAL A 506 -18.96 -15.46 -6.82
C VAL A 506 -20.24 -15.97 -6.17
N SER A 507 -20.14 -17.05 -5.41
CA SER A 507 -21.27 -17.66 -4.70
C SER A 507 -20.97 -17.81 -3.21
N ASP A 508 -22.02 -17.77 -2.39
CA ASP A 508 -21.91 -18.10 -0.96
C ASP A 508 -21.86 -19.62 -0.71
N GLN A 509 -21.83 -20.01 0.57
CA GLN A 509 -21.81 -21.42 0.98
C GLN A 509 -23.10 -22.19 0.66
N SER A 510 -24.22 -21.50 0.44
CA SER A 510 -25.48 -22.12 0.00
C SER A 510 -25.53 -22.38 -1.50
N GLY A 511 -24.56 -21.84 -2.25
CA GLY A 511 -24.50 -21.87 -3.71
C GLY A 511 -25.28 -20.73 -4.37
N GLN A 512 -25.80 -19.78 -3.60
CA GLN A 512 -26.45 -18.59 -4.13
C GLN A 512 -25.40 -17.70 -4.81
N LEU A 513 -25.68 -17.26 -6.04
CA LEU A 513 -24.83 -16.31 -6.76
C LEU A 513 -24.95 -14.92 -6.11
N ILE A 514 -23.81 -14.36 -5.71
CA ILE A 514 -23.66 -13.05 -5.10
C ILE A 514 -23.44 -11.98 -6.16
N ARG A 515 -22.52 -12.26 -7.09
CA ARG A 515 -22.15 -11.34 -8.17
C ARG A 515 -21.50 -12.11 -9.31
N GLN A 516 -21.66 -11.60 -10.52
CA GLN A 516 -21.02 -12.14 -11.72
C GLN A 516 -20.39 -11.02 -12.54
N PHE A 517 -19.15 -11.26 -12.96
CA PHE A 517 -18.35 -10.36 -13.79
C PHE A 517 -18.12 -10.98 -15.16
N SER A 518 -17.94 -10.14 -16.18
CA SER A 518 -17.72 -10.56 -17.56
C SER A 518 -16.59 -9.75 -18.21
N SER A 519 -15.89 -10.35 -19.17
CA SER A 519 -14.94 -9.62 -20.03
C SER A 519 -15.62 -8.77 -21.09
N ARG A 520 -16.94 -8.89 -21.22
CA ARG A 520 -17.72 -8.07 -22.13
C ARG A 520 -17.68 -6.61 -21.63
N PRO A 521 -17.38 -5.63 -22.48
CA PRO A 521 -17.46 -4.23 -22.09
C PRO A 521 -18.86 -3.90 -21.57
N GLU A 522 -18.91 -3.18 -20.45
CA GLU A 522 -20.16 -2.67 -19.92
C GLU A 522 -20.78 -1.67 -20.92
N PRO A 523 -22.12 -1.61 -21.02
CA PRO A 523 -22.79 -0.59 -21.81
C PRO A 523 -22.42 0.82 -21.31
N THR A 524 -22.33 1.78 -22.22
CA THR A 524 -22.17 3.19 -21.85
C THR A 524 -23.37 3.64 -21.03
N THR A 525 -23.13 4.25 -19.87
CA THR A 525 -24.21 4.86 -19.09
C THR A 525 -24.89 6.00 -19.86
N THR A 526 -26.20 6.11 -19.70
CA THR A 526 -27.00 7.24 -20.20
C THR A 526 -27.22 8.31 -19.14
N GLU A 527 -26.66 8.13 -17.94
CA GLU A 527 -26.73 9.13 -16.89
C GLU A 527 -26.01 10.42 -17.31
N PRO A 528 -26.54 11.60 -16.95
CA PRO A 528 -25.80 12.84 -17.09
C PRO A 528 -24.46 12.76 -16.34
N PRO A 529 -23.39 13.40 -16.86
CA PRO A 529 -22.14 13.51 -16.13
C PRO A 529 -22.37 14.11 -14.73
N PRO A 530 -21.65 13.65 -13.70
CA PRO A 530 -21.77 14.23 -12.37
C PRO A 530 -21.18 15.65 -12.35
N ASP A 531 -21.59 16.44 -11.36
CA ASP A 531 -21.12 17.83 -11.17
C ASP A 531 -19.70 17.89 -10.54
N VAL A 532 -18.84 16.94 -10.91
CA VAL A 532 -17.43 16.84 -10.49
C VAL A 532 -16.55 16.43 -11.67
N PRO A 533 -15.26 16.79 -11.69
CA PRO A 533 -14.35 16.34 -12.75
C PRO A 533 -14.23 14.81 -12.85
N ASP A 534 -14.21 14.29 -14.08
CA ASP A 534 -14.13 12.84 -14.38
C ASP A 534 -12.92 12.11 -13.80
N TYR A 535 -11.87 12.83 -13.39
CA TYR A 535 -10.68 12.23 -12.80
C TYR A 535 -10.88 11.80 -11.34
N TRP A 536 -12.00 12.16 -10.69
CA TRP A 536 -12.37 11.65 -9.37
C TRP A 536 -13.06 10.30 -9.45
N LEU A 537 -13.72 10.01 -10.57
CA LEU A 537 -14.64 8.89 -10.68
C LEU A 537 -13.86 7.57 -10.84
N LEU A 538 -14.35 6.54 -10.15
CA LEU A 538 -13.97 5.16 -10.44
C LEU A 538 -14.44 4.82 -11.85
N ARG A 539 -13.56 4.19 -12.64
CA ARG A 539 -13.90 3.63 -13.95
C ARG A 539 -13.92 2.11 -13.85
N PRO A 540 -15.10 1.47 -13.76
CA PRO A 540 -15.18 0.02 -13.73
C PRO A 540 -14.55 -0.56 -15.01
N GLU A 541 -13.56 -1.43 -14.84
CA GLU A 541 -13.00 -2.18 -15.96
C GLU A 541 -13.68 -3.55 -16.07
N PRO A 542 -13.96 -4.04 -17.29
CA PRO A 542 -14.44 -5.41 -17.48
C PRO A 542 -13.39 -6.42 -17.01
N LEU A 543 -13.82 -7.66 -16.78
CA LEU A 543 -12.94 -8.75 -16.36
C LEU A 543 -11.76 -8.90 -17.36
N PRO A 544 -10.49 -8.72 -16.93
CA PRO A 544 -9.35 -8.70 -17.84
C PRO A 544 -9.18 -10.00 -18.64
N LYS A 545 -9.00 -9.90 -19.95
CA LYS A 545 -8.86 -11.07 -20.84
C LYS A 545 -7.61 -10.95 -21.70
N ARG A 546 -6.44 -10.93 -21.06
CA ARG A 546 -5.12 -10.83 -21.72
C ARG A 546 -4.40 -12.17 -21.66
N ALA A 547 -3.52 -12.45 -22.62
CA ALA A 547 -2.59 -13.56 -22.48
C ALA A 547 -1.59 -13.27 -21.35
N GLY A 548 -1.20 -14.29 -20.59
CA GLY A 548 -0.39 -14.17 -19.39
C GLY A 548 -1.23 -14.02 -18.11
N MET A 549 -0.65 -13.34 -17.13
CA MET A 549 -1.26 -13.09 -15.82
C MET A 549 -2.34 -11.99 -15.92
N ASN A 550 -3.48 -12.23 -15.28
CA ASN A 550 -4.58 -11.29 -15.15
C ASN A 550 -4.96 -11.20 -13.67
N ARG A 551 -5.29 -9.99 -13.21
CA ARG A 551 -5.72 -9.69 -11.84
C ARG A 551 -7.10 -9.03 -11.90
N PHE A 552 -8.01 -9.46 -11.03
CA PHE A 552 -9.30 -8.84 -10.84
C PHE A 552 -9.61 -8.70 -9.36
N VAL A 553 -10.23 -7.59 -8.95
CA VAL A 553 -10.58 -7.35 -7.54
C VAL A 553 -12.09 -7.45 -7.38
N TRP A 554 -12.54 -8.43 -6.62
CA TRP A 554 -13.91 -8.44 -6.12
C TRP A 554 -13.96 -7.59 -4.85
N ASP A 555 -14.65 -6.45 -4.92
CA ASP A 555 -14.88 -5.48 -3.84
C ASP A 555 -15.66 -6.00 -2.62
N LEU A 556 -15.87 -7.32 -2.54
CA LEU A 556 -16.63 -8.02 -1.50
C LEU A 556 -18.10 -7.58 -1.43
N ARG A 557 -18.65 -7.06 -2.52
CA ARG A 557 -20.04 -6.63 -2.58
C ARG A 557 -20.90 -7.54 -3.42
N TYR A 558 -22.18 -7.58 -3.06
CA TYR A 558 -23.27 -8.02 -3.93
C TYR A 558 -23.35 -7.10 -5.16
N GLN A 559 -24.16 -7.51 -6.14
CA GLN A 559 -24.48 -6.65 -7.28
C GLN A 559 -25.03 -5.29 -6.78
N PRO A 560 -24.55 -4.15 -7.32
CA PRO A 560 -25.14 -2.86 -7.03
C PRO A 560 -26.64 -2.82 -7.39
N PRO A 561 -27.51 -2.23 -6.54
CA PRO A 561 -28.92 -2.06 -6.88
C PRO A 561 -29.07 -1.20 -8.13
N LEU A 562 -30.15 -1.42 -8.88
CA LEU A 562 -30.49 -0.55 -10.01
C LEU A 562 -30.90 0.83 -9.50
N ALA A 563 -30.15 1.85 -9.93
CA ALA A 563 -30.38 3.24 -9.58
C ALA A 563 -30.65 4.08 -10.83
N LEU A 564 -31.59 5.02 -10.74
CA LEU A 564 -31.88 5.96 -11.81
C LEU A 564 -30.80 7.05 -11.96
N ARG A 565 -30.03 7.27 -10.90
CA ARG A 565 -28.91 8.19 -10.85
C ARG A 565 -27.96 7.81 -9.73
N HIS A 566 -26.66 7.88 -9.99
CA HIS A 566 -25.64 7.75 -8.97
C HIS A 566 -25.28 9.08 -8.32
N ASN A 567 -25.08 9.04 -7.00
CA ASN A 567 -24.51 10.13 -6.22
C ASN A 567 -23.03 9.84 -5.93
N TYR A 568 -22.29 10.89 -5.61
CA TYR A 568 -20.87 10.79 -5.26
C TYR A 568 -20.63 11.51 -3.94
N PRO A 569 -19.90 10.89 -2.98
CA PRO A 569 -19.68 11.46 -1.67
C PRO A 569 -18.77 12.70 -1.75
N ILE A 570 -18.87 13.58 -0.75
CA ILE A 570 -17.96 14.72 -0.61
C ILE A 570 -16.50 14.26 -0.49
N SER A 571 -16.27 13.09 0.11
CA SER A 571 -14.97 12.46 0.29
C SER A 571 -14.57 11.61 -0.92
N ALA A 572 -14.35 12.27 -2.06
CA ALA A 572 -13.91 11.63 -3.29
C ALA A 572 -12.47 11.10 -3.19
N LEU A 573 -12.20 9.92 -3.76
CA LEU A 573 -10.85 9.40 -3.97
C LEU A 573 -10.40 9.69 -5.40
N TYR A 574 -9.16 10.14 -5.57
CA TYR A 574 -8.60 10.40 -6.89
C TYR A 574 -8.68 9.12 -7.76
N ARG A 575 -9.38 9.21 -8.89
CA ARG A 575 -9.65 8.12 -9.87
C ARG A 575 -10.35 6.88 -9.31
N ASN A 576 -10.86 6.93 -8.09
CA ASN A 576 -11.33 5.74 -7.37
C ASN A 576 -12.61 6.00 -6.55
N THR A 577 -13.41 7.00 -6.93
CA THR A 577 -14.71 7.27 -6.28
C THR A 577 -15.83 6.47 -6.93
N PRO A 578 -16.35 5.40 -6.30
CA PRO A 578 -17.50 4.67 -6.82
C PRO A 578 -18.78 5.51 -6.76
N GLY A 579 -19.68 5.29 -7.72
CA GLY A 579 -21.04 5.82 -7.64
C GLY A 579 -21.87 5.09 -6.59
N GLU A 580 -22.69 5.84 -5.85
CA GLU A 580 -23.64 5.31 -4.88
C GLU A 580 -25.07 5.33 -5.43
N PRO A 581 -25.92 4.35 -5.09
CA PRO A 581 -25.70 3.26 -4.15
C PRO A 581 -24.78 2.14 -4.69
N GLN A 582 -23.93 1.60 -3.82
CA GLN A 582 -23.18 0.37 -4.08
C GLN A 582 -23.96 -0.86 -3.57
N GLY A 583 -23.53 -2.05 -3.99
CA GLY A 583 -24.08 -3.30 -3.45
C GLY A 583 -23.68 -3.51 -1.98
N PRO A 584 -24.49 -4.22 -1.18
CA PRO A 584 -24.15 -4.57 0.20
C PRO A 584 -22.83 -5.33 0.30
N LEU A 585 -22.08 -5.14 1.39
CA LEU A 585 -20.88 -5.95 1.63
C LEU A 585 -21.27 -7.35 2.14
N VAL A 586 -20.56 -8.38 1.68
CA VAL A 586 -20.77 -9.76 2.13
C VAL A 586 -20.30 -9.98 3.57
N LEU A 587 -20.95 -10.90 4.28
CA LEU A 587 -20.56 -11.26 5.66
C LEU A 587 -19.17 -11.93 5.69
N PRO A 588 -18.42 -11.84 6.80
CA PRO A 588 -17.25 -12.69 7.01
C PRO A 588 -17.62 -14.18 6.86
N GLY A 589 -16.82 -14.94 6.12
CA GLY A 589 -17.14 -16.32 5.77
C GLY A 589 -16.40 -16.83 4.54
N LYS A 590 -16.76 -18.02 4.06
CA LYS A 590 -16.17 -18.62 2.85
C LYS A 590 -17.08 -18.44 1.66
N TYR A 591 -16.50 -18.07 0.52
CA TYR A 591 -17.17 -17.88 -0.76
C TYR A 591 -16.48 -18.75 -1.81
N ASP A 592 -17.21 -19.14 -2.85
CA ASP A 592 -16.68 -19.89 -3.98
C ASP A 592 -16.60 -18.98 -5.20
N VAL A 593 -15.40 -18.85 -5.76
CA VAL A 593 -15.12 -18.06 -6.96
C VAL A 593 -14.93 -19.01 -8.14
N ARG A 594 -15.71 -18.79 -9.19
CA ARG A 594 -15.74 -19.62 -10.40
C ARG A 594 -15.35 -18.81 -11.64
N LEU A 595 -14.15 -19.04 -12.14
CA LEU A 595 -13.71 -18.53 -13.45
C LEU A 595 -14.17 -19.50 -14.55
N THR A 596 -14.91 -19.01 -15.55
CA THR A 596 -15.33 -19.79 -16.71
C THR A 596 -14.66 -19.28 -17.98
N VAL A 597 -13.92 -20.17 -18.66
CA VAL A 597 -13.17 -19.89 -19.88
C VAL A 597 -13.45 -21.00 -20.90
N LYS A 598 -13.93 -20.64 -22.10
CA LYS A 598 -14.27 -21.59 -23.18
C LYS A 598 -15.17 -22.76 -22.70
N GLY A 599 -16.14 -22.45 -21.83
CA GLY A 599 -17.08 -23.43 -21.25
C GLY A 599 -16.51 -24.34 -20.15
N ARG A 600 -15.25 -24.16 -19.74
CA ARG A 600 -14.66 -24.86 -18.59
C ARG A 600 -14.64 -23.94 -17.37
N THR A 601 -14.97 -24.48 -16.20
CA THR A 601 -15.03 -23.73 -14.94
C THR A 601 -13.90 -24.16 -14.00
N TYR A 602 -13.25 -23.17 -13.39
CA TYR A 602 -12.19 -23.31 -12.40
C TYR A 602 -12.67 -22.67 -11.10
N SER A 603 -12.69 -23.44 -10.01
CA SER A 603 -13.19 -22.99 -8.70
C SER A 603 -12.07 -22.80 -7.69
N ARG A 604 -12.17 -21.76 -6.87
CA ARG A 604 -11.35 -21.56 -5.66
C ARG A 604 -12.21 -20.98 -4.54
N ALA A 605 -11.90 -21.37 -3.31
CA ALA A 605 -12.52 -20.75 -2.15
C ALA A 605 -11.83 -19.42 -1.85
N VAL A 606 -12.59 -18.39 -1.47
CA VAL A 606 -12.10 -17.15 -0.85
C VAL A 606 -12.59 -17.14 0.59
N GLU A 607 -11.72 -16.81 1.53
CA GLU A 607 -12.11 -16.55 2.91
C GLU A 607 -12.12 -15.04 3.14
N VAL A 608 -13.24 -14.53 3.66
CA VAL A 608 -13.43 -13.13 4.02
C VAL A 608 -13.42 -13.02 5.55
N GLU A 609 -12.48 -12.24 6.08
CA GLU A 609 -12.37 -11.93 7.50
C GLU A 609 -12.84 -10.49 7.77
N ILE A 610 -13.26 -10.22 9.01
CA ILE A 610 -13.59 -8.84 9.41
C ILE A 610 -12.31 -8.06 9.74
N ASP A 611 -12.31 -6.75 9.49
CA ASP A 611 -11.29 -5.86 10.05
C ASP A 611 -11.19 -6.08 11.56
N GLN A 612 -10.00 -6.48 12.04
CA GLN A 612 -9.76 -6.85 13.43
C GLN A 612 -10.02 -5.71 14.43
N ARG A 613 -10.07 -4.45 13.97
CA ARG A 613 -10.40 -3.27 14.76
C ARG A 613 -11.90 -3.16 15.04
N VAL A 614 -12.74 -3.72 14.17
CA VAL A 614 -14.20 -3.67 14.30
C VAL A 614 -14.69 -4.69 15.33
N LYS A 615 -15.43 -4.23 16.34
CA LYS A 615 -15.98 -5.05 17.43
C LYS A 615 -17.51 -5.09 17.33
N VAL A 616 -18.02 -5.85 16.36
CA VAL A 616 -19.46 -6.02 16.10
C VAL A 616 -19.86 -7.48 16.18
N ALA A 617 -21.07 -7.78 16.66
CA ALA A 617 -21.55 -9.16 16.71
C ALA A 617 -21.90 -9.66 15.29
N PRO A 618 -21.61 -10.93 14.93
CA PRO A 618 -21.99 -11.49 13.63
C PRO A 618 -23.50 -11.39 13.33
N ALA A 619 -24.34 -11.50 14.35
CA ALA A 619 -25.80 -11.35 14.22
C ALA A 619 -26.22 -9.92 13.83
N ASP A 620 -25.45 -8.90 14.20
CA ASP A 620 -25.72 -7.50 13.86
C ASP A 620 -25.41 -7.23 12.40
N LEU A 621 -24.30 -7.78 11.90
CA LEU A 621 -23.97 -7.76 10.47
C LEU A 621 -24.98 -8.53 9.63
N ALA A 622 -25.49 -9.66 10.13
CA ALA A 622 -26.55 -10.40 9.46
C ALA A 622 -27.85 -9.58 9.37
N ARG A 623 -28.23 -8.86 10.44
CA ARG A 623 -29.37 -7.94 10.43
C ARG A 623 -29.15 -6.75 9.49
N GLN A 624 -27.93 -6.23 9.41
CA GLN A 624 -27.55 -5.21 8.45
C GLN A 624 -27.77 -5.70 7.02
N LEU A 625 -27.17 -6.83 6.67
CA LEU A 625 -27.29 -7.40 5.32
C LEU A 625 -28.76 -7.72 4.98
N ASP A 626 -29.54 -8.27 5.91
CA ASP A 626 -30.97 -8.55 5.68
C ASP A 626 -31.74 -7.28 5.30
N LEU A 627 -31.54 -6.18 6.05
CA LEU A 627 -32.18 -4.90 5.75
C LEU A 627 -31.68 -4.33 4.41
N GLU A 628 -30.38 -4.39 4.12
CA GLU A 628 -29.83 -3.92 2.86
C GLU A 628 -30.41 -4.70 1.66
N MET A 629 -30.55 -6.02 1.77
CA MET A 629 -31.15 -6.87 0.73
C MET A 629 -32.67 -6.64 0.59
N LYS A 630 -33.35 -6.22 1.67
CA LYS A 630 -34.75 -5.74 1.59
C LYS A 630 -34.83 -4.41 0.82
N ILE A 631 -33.92 -3.47 1.08
CA ILE A 631 -33.84 -2.17 0.38
C ILE A 631 -33.50 -2.36 -1.11
N GLU A 632 -32.52 -3.21 -1.43
CA GLU A 632 -32.09 -3.55 -2.80
C GLU A 632 -33.27 -4.01 -3.66
N ARG A 633 -34.08 -4.95 -3.15
CA ARG A 633 -35.27 -5.45 -3.86
C ARG A 633 -36.28 -4.34 -4.14
N GLY A 634 -36.48 -3.41 -3.20
CA GLY A 634 -37.31 -2.23 -3.41
C GLY A 634 -36.75 -1.27 -4.47
N ALA A 635 -35.43 -1.10 -4.50
CA ALA A 635 -34.74 -0.24 -5.46
C ALA A 635 -34.89 -0.81 -6.89
N VAL A 636 -34.65 -2.11 -7.09
CA VAL A 636 -34.85 -2.79 -8.38
C VAL A 636 -36.30 -2.65 -8.84
N LEU A 637 -37.26 -2.91 -7.96
CA LEU A 637 -38.68 -2.84 -8.30
C LEU A 637 -39.11 -1.42 -8.72
N SER A 638 -38.70 -0.41 -7.96
CA SER A 638 -38.98 0.99 -8.30
C SER A 638 -38.32 1.42 -9.61
N PHE A 639 -37.09 0.96 -9.88
CA PHE A 639 -36.39 1.21 -11.15
C PHE A 639 -37.14 0.61 -12.35
N GLU A 640 -37.53 -0.67 -12.28
CA GLU A 640 -38.25 -1.33 -13.37
C GLU A 640 -39.59 -0.64 -13.66
N LEU A 641 -40.33 -0.28 -12.62
CA LEU A 641 -41.62 0.40 -12.75
C LEU A 641 -41.47 1.81 -13.33
N TYR A 642 -40.42 2.54 -12.94
CA TYR A 642 -40.08 3.82 -13.55
C TYR A 642 -39.88 3.68 -15.06
N HIS A 643 -39.06 2.72 -15.50
CA HIS A 643 -38.79 2.54 -16.92
C HIS A 643 -40.03 2.10 -17.71
N ARG A 644 -40.91 1.27 -17.14
CA ARG A 644 -42.21 0.95 -17.76
C ARG A 644 -43.10 2.20 -17.92
N ALA A 645 -43.08 3.11 -16.94
CA ALA A 645 -43.78 4.39 -17.04
C ALA A 645 -43.19 5.26 -18.16
N VAL A 646 -41.87 5.40 -18.22
CA VAL A 646 -41.18 6.17 -19.28
C VAL A 646 -41.50 5.62 -20.67
N GLU A 647 -41.46 4.30 -20.86
CA GLU A 647 -41.83 3.65 -22.13
C GLU A 647 -43.29 3.93 -22.51
N LEU A 648 -44.20 3.84 -21.55
CA LEU A 648 -45.62 4.14 -21.76
C LEU A 648 -45.82 5.61 -22.16
N ARG A 649 -45.14 6.54 -21.50
CA ARG A 649 -45.20 7.98 -21.84
C ARG A 649 -44.62 8.28 -23.21
N ALA A 650 -43.52 7.63 -23.59
CA ALA A 650 -42.96 7.74 -24.93
C ALA A 650 -43.98 7.27 -25.98
N ALA A 651 -44.69 6.17 -25.72
CA ALA A 651 -45.78 5.70 -26.58
C ALA A 651 -46.96 6.70 -26.61
N ILE A 652 -47.37 7.26 -25.48
CA ILE A 652 -48.43 8.29 -25.41
C ILE A 652 -48.03 9.52 -26.25
N ALA A 653 -46.81 10.02 -26.09
CA ALA A 653 -46.30 11.17 -26.83
C ALA A 653 -46.29 10.92 -28.35
N GLU A 654 -45.93 9.70 -28.78
CA GLU A 654 -45.95 9.30 -30.18
C GLU A 654 -47.39 9.30 -30.75
N ARG A 655 -48.37 8.79 -29.98
CA ARG A 655 -49.79 8.82 -30.38
C ARG A 655 -50.34 10.24 -30.41
N ALA A 656 -50.01 11.06 -29.41
CA ALA A 656 -50.40 12.47 -29.35
C ALA A 656 -49.87 13.26 -30.56
N LYS A 657 -48.61 13.01 -30.97
CA LYS A 657 -48.04 13.61 -32.19
C LYS A 657 -48.77 13.19 -33.46
N ARG A 658 -49.17 11.91 -33.58
CA ARG A 658 -49.95 11.40 -34.72
C ARG A 658 -51.35 12.00 -34.78
N LEU A 659 -52.00 12.22 -33.63
CA LEU A 659 -53.29 12.93 -33.56
C LEU A 659 -53.19 14.37 -34.05
N GLY A 660 -52.09 15.07 -33.76
CA GLY A 660 -51.86 16.45 -34.19
C GLY A 660 -51.44 16.63 -35.66
N ALA A 661 -51.10 15.55 -36.38
CA ALA A 661 -50.65 15.58 -37.77
C ALA A 661 -51.76 15.30 -38.81
N GLY A 662 -53.00 15.08 -38.36
CA GLY A 662 -54.16 14.86 -39.24
C GLY A 662 -54.86 16.17 -39.61
N ASP A 663 -55.03 16.42 -40.92
CA ASP A 663 -55.79 17.56 -41.44
C ASP A 663 -57.28 17.48 -41.01
N GLY A 664 -57.67 18.29 -40.03
CA GLY A 664 -59.07 18.53 -39.66
C GLY A 664 -59.33 18.41 -38.16
N ALA A 665 -59.21 19.53 -37.43
CA ALA A 665 -59.67 19.64 -36.05
C ALA A 665 -61.21 19.64 -36.00
N ASN A 666 -61.81 18.45 -35.88
CA ASN A 666 -63.17 18.28 -35.36
C ASN A 666 -63.12 18.16 -33.83
N ASP A 667 -64.15 18.65 -33.12
CA ASP A 667 -64.25 18.73 -31.65
C ASP A 667 -63.88 17.43 -30.92
N ASP A 668 -64.23 16.28 -31.49
CA ASP A 668 -63.94 14.97 -30.90
C ASP A 668 -62.42 14.64 -30.86
N ALA A 669 -61.59 15.23 -31.75
CA ALA A 669 -60.13 14.99 -31.74
C ALA A 669 -59.48 15.68 -30.54
N GLY A 670 -60.06 16.81 -30.10
CA GLY A 670 -59.72 17.49 -28.86
C GLY A 670 -60.01 16.62 -27.63
N ALA A 671 -61.11 15.85 -27.65
CA ALA A 671 -61.46 14.94 -26.55
C ALA A 671 -60.46 13.79 -26.40
N THR A 672 -60.06 13.12 -27.49
CA THR A 672 -59.02 12.06 -27.44
C THR A 672 -57.66 12.63 -27.01
N ALA A 673 -57.29 13.82 -27.48
CA ALA A 673 -56.06 14.49 -27.06
C ALA A 673 -56.09 14.87 -25.57
N ALA A 674 -57.23 15.33 -25.05
CA ALA A 674 -57.42 15.63 -23.64
C ALA A 674 -57.32 14.36 -22.78
N ALA A 675 -57.94 13.26 -23.19
CA ALA A 675 -57.86 11.96 -22.51
C ALA A 675 -56.42 11.43 -22.46
N LEU A 676 -55.66 11.52 -23.56
CA LEU A 676 -54.23 11.14 -23.58
C LEU A 676 -53.40 12.03 -22.68
N LYS A 677 -53.66 13.34 -22.64
CA LYS A 677 -52.95 14.28 -21.77
C LYS A 677 -53.23 14.02 -20.29
N GLU A 678 -54.48 13.76 -19.93
CA GLU A 678 -54.85 13.39 -18.56
C GLU A 678 -54.20 12.07 -18.15
N PHE A 679 -54.24 11.07 -19.03
CA PHE A 679 -53.58 9.80 -18.80
C PHE A 679 -52.06 9.95 -18.66
N ASP A 680 -51.40 10.72 -19.52
CA ASP A 680 -49.97 11.05 -19.39
C ASP A 680 -49.66 11.72 -18.05
N GLN A 681 -50.52 12.63 -17.59
CA GLN A 681 -50.34 13.29 -16.28
C GLN A 681 -50.46 12.30 -15.11
N LYS A 682 -51.39 11.35 -15.18
CA LYS A 682 -51.50 10.28 -14.19
C LYS A 682 -50.26 9.39 -14.20
N VAL A 683 -49.81 8.96 -15.39
CA VAL A 683 -48.57 8.18 -15.55
C VAL A 683 -47.37 8.96 -14.99
N PHE A 684 -47.22 10.23 -15.35
CA PHE A 684 -46.14 11.10 -14.87
C PHE A 684 -46.15 11.27 -13.34
N SER A 685 -47.33 11.34 -12.72
CA SER A 685 -47.44 11.46 -11.26
C SER A 685 -46.90 10.22 -10.52
N LEU A 686 -46.96 9.04 -11.15
CA LEU A 686 -46.42 7.79 -10.62
C LEU A 686 -44.95 7.59 -11.02
N GLU A 687 -44.56 7.98 -12.23
CA GLU A 687 -43.18 8.01 -12.71
C GLU A 687 -42.31 8.89 -11.81
N GLY A 688 -42.69 10.16 -11.65
CA GLY A 688 -41.98 11.17 -10.90
C GLY A 688 -40.74 11.73 -11.62
N GLU A 689 -40.22 12.83 -11.08
CA GLU A 689 -38.94 13.39 -11.54
C GLU A 689 -37.78 12.73 -10.79
N VAL A 690 -36.72 12.39 -11.52
CA VAL A 690 -35.48 11.88 -10.93
C VAL A 690 -34.90 12.96 -10.02
N MET A 691 -34.72 12.63 -8.75
CA MET A 691 -34.17 13.54 -7.74
C MET A 691 -32.82 14.09 -8.21
N ARG A 692 -32.70 15.41 -8.29
CA ARG A 692 -31.41 16.08 -8.46
C ARG A 692 -30.88 16.38 -7.07
N GLY A 693 -29.71 15.84 -6.74
CA GLY A 693 -29.11 15.97 -5.42
C GLY A 693 -29.13 17.42 -4.91
N GLY A 694 -29.47 17.59 -3.63
CA GLY A 694 -29.50 18.89 -2.95
C GLY A 694 -30.89 19.45 -2.66
N GLY A 695 -31.20 19.63 -1.37
CA GLY A 695 -31.94 20.81 -0.90
C GLY A 695 -33.47 20.79 -0.86
N ASN A 696 -34.15 19.65 -0.96
CA ASN A 696 -35.60 19.62 -0.73
C ASN A 696 -35.92 19.22 0.72
N PHE A 697 -36.16 20.21 1.59
CA PHE A 697 -36.46 20.03 3.02
C PHE A 697 -37.91 19.56 3.30
N GLY A 698 -38.69 19.26 2.26
CA GLY A 698 -40.05 18.73 2.38
C GLY A 698 -40.09 17.22 2.14
N LYS A 699 -41.10 16.52 2.70
CA LYS A 699 -41.36 15.10 2.36
C LYS A 699 -41.77 15.01 0.88
N PRO A 700 -40.96 14.44 -0.02
CA PRO A 700 -41.34 14.32 -1.42
C PRO A 700 -42.56 13.41 -1.56
N LYS A 701 -43.42 13.69 -2.55
CA LYS A 701 -44.53 12.78 -2.87
C LYS A 701 -43.96 11.44 -3.37
N PRO A 702 -44.51 10.30 -2.94
CA PRO A 702 -44.09 8.99 -3.44
C PRO A 702 -44.33 8.86 -4.94
N SER A 703 -43.31 8.41 -5.65
CA SER A 703 -43.28 8.06 -7.08
C SER A 703 -42.19 7.01 -7.26
N PHE A 704 -42.14 6.34 -8.41
CA PHE A 704 -41.09 5.36 -8.69
C PHE A 704 -39.69 6.02 -8.65
N ALA A 705 -39.55 7.20 -9.22
CA ALA A 705 -38.28 7.94 -9.21
C ALA A 705 -37.84 8.37 -7.80
N THR A 706 -38.77 8.95 -7.02
CA THR A 706 -38.44 9.44 -5.67
C THR A 706 -38.13 8.30 -4.71
N LEU A 707 -38.85 7.18 -4.78
CA LEU A 707 -38.59 6.02 -3.93
C LEU A 707 -37.30 5.29 -4.33
N ASN A 708 -36.96 5.20 -5.62
CA ASN A 708 -35.68 4.64 -6.05
C ASN A 708 -34.51 5.44 -5.45
N GLY A 709 -34.57 6.77 -5.50
CA GLY A 709 -33.57 7.64 -4.88
C GLY A 709 -33.49 7.48 -3.36
N LEU A 710 -34.63 7.50 -2.66
CA LEU A 710 -34.66 7.34 -1.19
C LEU A 710 -34.16 5.97 -0.73
N LEU A 711 -34.49 4.90 -1.46
CA LEU A 711 -33.96 3.56 -1.18
C LEU A 711 -32.45 3.48 -1.46
N GLY A 712 -31.98 4.14 -2.51
CA GLY A 712 -30.54 4.30 -2.80
C GLY A 712 -29.79 5.05 -1.70
N GLU A 713 -30.35 6.13 -1.17
CA GLU A 713 -29.77 6.84 -0.02
C GLU A 713 -29.78 5.97 1.25
N LEU A 714 -30.89 5.27 1.51
CA LEU A 714 -31.04 4.44 2.70
C LEU A 714 -30.07 3.25 2.71
N ILE A 715 -29.83 2.59 1.56
CA ILE A 715 -28.87 1.48 1.51
C ILE A 715 -27.44 1.97 1.77
N THR A 716 -27.06 3.16 1.29
CA THR A 716 -25.79 3.80 1.62
C THR A 716 -25.69 4.08 3.12
N LEU A 717 -26.75 4.62 3.74
CA LEU A 717 -26.77 4.91 5.19
C LEU A 717 -26.66 3.65 6.05
N VAL A 718 -27.43 2.62 5.71
CA VAL A 718 -27.40 1.33 6.42
C VAL A 718 -26.03 0.69 6.26
N GLY A 719 -25.47 0.72 5.06
CA GLY A 719 -24.18 0.12 4.73
C GLY A 719 -22.95 0.92 5.12
N GLY A 720 -23.09 2.15 5.64
CA GLY A 720 -21.96 3.06 5.86
C GLY A 720 -20.95 2.62 6.92
N VAL A 721 -21.34 1.77 7.87
CA VAL A 721 -20.49 1.28 8.96
C VAL A 721 -20.84 -0.16 9.31
N ASP A 722 -19.90 -0.94 9.83
CA ASP A 722 -20.18 -2.29 10.35
C ASP A 722 -20.88 -2.20 11.72
N SER A 723 -22.21 -2.17 11.72
CA SER A 723 -23.03 -2.10 12.94
C SER A 723 -24.46 -2.64 12.71
N ALA A 724 -25.21 -2.85 13.79
CA ALA A 724 -26.63 -3.17 13.69
C ALA A 724 -27.41 -1.96 13.14
N PRO A 725 -28.39 -2.15 12.24
CA PRO A 725 -29.22 -1.03 11.79
C PRO A 725 -30.00 -0.40 12.95
N THR A 726 -30.14 0.93 12.89
CA THR A 726 -30.89 1.68 13.89
C THR A 726 -32.41 1.50 13.71
N ALA A 727 -33.19 1.71 14.77
CA ALA A 727 -34.65 1.70 14.66
C ALA A 727 -35.19 2.71 13.63
N ALA A 728 -34.52 3.86 13.46
CA ALA A 728 -34.90 4.86 12.47
C ALA A 728 -34.69 4.36 11.02
N MET A 729 -33.66 3.54 10.77
CA MET A 729 -33.42 2.93 9.46
C MET A 729 -34.51 1.91 9.12
N TYR A 730 -34.94 1.09 10.08
CA TYR A 730 -36.09 0.19 9.89
C TYR A 730 -37.37 0.97 9.60
N THR A 731 -37.68 1.99 10.41
CA THR A 731 -38.85 2.85 10.18
C THR A 731 -38.83 3.51 8.79
N ALA A 732 -37.67 3.99 8.34
CA ALA A 732 -37.52 4.56 7.01
C ALA A 732 -37.79 3.53 5.90
N TYR A 733 -37.25 2.32 6.03
CA TYR A 733 -37.54 1.22 5.10
C TYR A 733 -39.03 0.89 5.06
N ASP A 734 -39.67 0.72 6.23
CA ASP A 734 -41.10 0.41 6.32
C ASP A 734 -41.96 1.48 5.64
N ASP A 735 -41.62 2.76 5.83
CA ASP A 735 -42.28 3.89 5.19
C ASP A 735 -42.11 3.85 3.66
N TYR A 736 -40.89 3.60 3.16
CA TYR A 736 -40.61 3.52 1.73
C TYR A 736 -41.26 2.30 1.08
N CYS A 737 -41.27 1.15 1.76
CA CYS A 737 -41.92 -0.08 1.29
C CYS A 737 -43.44 0.08 1.20
N ARG A 738 -44.07 0.70 2.21
CA ARG A 738 -45.50 1.06 2.17
C ARG A 738 -45.81 2.07 1.07
N GLY A 739 -44.94 3.05 0.88
CA GLY A 739 -45.03 4.02 -0.21
C GLY A 739 -45.02 3.32 -1.58
N LEU A 740 -44.06 2.41 -1.79
CA LEU A 740 -43.92 1.64 -3.02
C LEU A 740 -45.16 0.78 -3.29
N SER A 741 -45.65 0.07 -2.27
CA SER A 741 -46.86 -0.74 -2.35
C SER A 741 -48.09 0.10 -2.75
N THR A 742 -48.20 1.33 -2.23
CA THR A 742 -49.30 2.25 -2.54
C THR A 742 -49.27 2.71 -4.00
N ILE A 743 -48.11 3.15 -4.50
CA ILE A 743 -47.99 3.61 -5.89
C ILE A 743 -48.10 2.44 -6.89
N MET A 744 -47.70 1.23 -6.50
CA MET A 744 -47.92 0.03 -7.30
C MET A 744 -49.41 -0.30 -7.44
N ALA A 745 -50.19 -0.15 -6.36
CA ALA A 745 -51.64 -0.33 -6.44
C ALA A 745 -52.28 0.70 -7.37
N GLN A 746 -51.85 1.97 -7.29
CA GLN A 746 -52.30 3.02 -8.20
C GLN A 746 -51.91 2.76 -9.65
N TRP A 747 -50.70 2.26 -9.90
CA TRP A 747 -50.25 1.82 -11.22
C TRP A 747 -51.12 0.69 -11.75
N SER A 748 -51.38 -0.33 -10.94
CA SER A 748 -52.26 -1.45 -11.31
C SER A 748 -53.66 -0.97 -11.68
N GLU A 749 -54.24 -0.05 -10.91
CA GLU A 749 -55.54 0.56 -11.21
C GLU A 749 -55.50 1.34 -12.54
N LEU A 750 -54.47 2.16 -12.73
CA LEU A 750 -54.26 2.94 -13.96
C LEU A 750 -54.16 2.02 -15.18
N ILE A 751 -53.51 0.87 -15.05
CA ILE A 751 -53.33 -0.09 -16.15
C ILE A 751 -54.58 -0.93 -16.40
N ASN A 752 -55.31 -1.32 -15.36
CA ASN A 752 -56.46 -2.22 -15.51
C ASN A 752 -57.76 -1.48 -15.84
N HIS A 753 -57.87 -0.20 -15.47
CA HIS A 753 -59.09 0.58 -15.66
C HIS A 753 -58.92 1.70 -16.69
N ASP A 754 -57.93 2.58 -16.50
CA ASP A 754 -57.79 3.78 -17.33
C ASP A 754 -57.18 3.48 -18.71
N LEU A 755 -56.18 2.59 -18.79
CA LEU A 755 -55.54 2.22 -20.06
C LEU A 755 -56.54 1.60 -21.08
N PRO A 756 -57.43 0.65 -20.72
CA PRO A 756 -58.47 0.17 -21.63
C PRO A 756 -59.39 1.27 -22.14
N ALA A 757 -59.77 2.23 -21.28
CA ALA A 757 -60.61 3.36 -21.67
C ALA A 757 -59.90 4.26 -22.70
N VAL A 758 -58.63 4.59 -22.48
CA VAL A 758 -57.81 5.36 -23.43
C VAL A 758 -57.61 4.58 -24.74
N ASN A 759 -57.39 3.27 -24.67
CA ASN A 759 -57.24 2.41 -25.85
C ASN A 759 -58.52 2.34 -26.70
N LEU A 760 -59.69 2.39 -26.08
CA LEU A 760 -60.96 2.48 -26.80
C LEU A 760 -61.04 3.79 -27.59
N GLU A 761 -60.65 4.92 -26.99
CA GLU A 761 -60.62 6.22 -27.67
C GLU A 761 -59.58 6.26 -28.81
N LEU A 762 -58.39 5.69 -28.62
CA LEU A 762 -57.38 5.55 -29.67
C LEU A 762 -57.89 4.71 -30.85
N THR A 763 -58.59 3.61 -30.56
CA THR A 763 -59.11 2.69 -31.59
C THR A 763 -60.22 3.34 -32.42
N LYS A 764 -61.09 4.16 -31.81
CA LYS A 764 -62.07 5.00 -32.53
C LYS A 764 -61.40 5.94 -33.55
N ARG A 765 -60.11 6.22 -33.40
CA ARG A 765 -59.29 7.06 -34.27
C ARG A 765 -58.36 6.30 -35.21
N HIS A 766 -58.51 4.99 -35.31
CA HIS A 766 -57.63 4.14 -36.11
C HIS A 766 -56.15 4.23 -35.70
N LEU A 767 -55.87 4.60 -34.45
CA LEU A 767 -54.52 4.58 -33.88
C LEU A 767 -54.28 3.25 -33.16
N ALA A 768 -53.03 2.80 -33.19
CA ALA A 768 -52.63 1.60 -32.48
C ALA A 768 -52.77 1.80 -30.96
N PRO A 769 -53.36 0.81 -30.24
CA PRO A 769 -53.48 0.88 -28.79
C PRO A 769 -52.10 0.97 -28.12
N LEU A 770 -52.10 1.54 -26.92
CA LEU A 770 -50.98 1.51 -25.98
C LEU A 770 -50.90 0.13 -25.32
N SER A 771 -49.67 -0.34 -25.09
CA SER A 771 -49.38 -1.63 -24.47
C SER A 771 -48.28 -1.48 -23.44
N ILE A 772 -48.27 -2.36 -22.43
CA ILE A 772 -47.24 -2.43 -21.39
C ILE A 772 -46.61 -3.83 -21.44
N PRO A 773 -45.30 -3.96 -21.20
CA PRO A 773 -44.64 -5.27 -21.14
C PRO A 773 -45.34 -6.22 -20.15
N SER A 774 -45.55 -7.47 -20.56
CA SER A 774 -46.41 -8.46 -19.88
C SER A 774 -45.78 -9.20 -18.68
N SER A 775 -44.59 -8.82 -18.24
CA SER A 775 -43.93 -9.50 -17.13
C SER A 775 -44.65 -9.22 -15.80
N PRO A 776 -45.08 -10.24 -15.05
CA PRO A 776 -45.78 -10.05 -13.78
C PRO A 776 -44.88 -9.33 -12.78
N ILE A 777 -45.46 -8.37 -12.05
CA ILE A 777 -44.81 -7.63 -10.98
C ILE A 777 -45.46 -8.08 -9.67
N VAL A 778 -44.68 -8.61 -8.74
CA VAL A 778 -45.16 -9.00 -7.41
C VAL A 778 -44.84 -7.88 -6.44
N ALA A 779 -45.83 -7.44 -5.65
CA ALA A 779 -45.61 -6.45 -4.60
C ALA A 779 -44.63 -6.98 -3.54
N PRO A 780 -43.73 -6.13 -3.01
CA PRO A 780 -42.79 -6.56 -1.99
C PRO A 780 -43.56 -6.86 -0.69
N SER A 781 -43.14 -7.91 0.03
CA SER A 781 -43.56 -8.09 1.43
C SER A 781 -42.74 -7.13 2.28
N CYS A 782 -43.42 -6.25 3.02
CA CYS A 782 -42.77 -5.28 3.90
C CYS A 782 -42.42 -5.85 5.29
N ASP A 783 -42.75 -7.12 5.55
CA ASP A 783 -42.50 -7.81 6.83
C ASP A 783 -41.09 -8.44 6.90
#